data_AF-A0A420Z7A3-F1
#
_entry.id   AF-A0A420Z7A3-F1
#
_cell.length_a   1.000
_cell.length_b   1.000
_cell.length_c   1.000
_cell.angle_alpha   90.00
_cell.angle_beta   90.00
_cell.angle_gamma   90.00
#
_symmetry.space_group_name_H-M   'P 1'
#
loop_
_entity.id
_entity.type
_entity.pdbx_description
1 polymer ?
#
loop_
_entity_poly.entity_id
_entity_poly.type
_entity_poly.pdbx_seq_one_letter_code
_entity_poly.pdbx_strand_id
1 'polypeptide(L)'
;MRRKIVAIFIILLVLTTPLAFAQSSSEEYDEEETGESVVVIVKSYEPEVLPSSVIEDDDVNVYAYLQGTTLGSFLGVGETAEPLYSQPEIRNVIVTPLDSESQKYLLRSPRAIKPKTGYSLDNLATVLFTIKRIEKEEDIPDRIDLNMQAEVWFTNAERFPYFLQQDIVVPEDRDEQKWRENLHMEGHQYSFFSGMGFLRAERIGPSRVEFTVYGGDDLIWPYTGTPRPIRSFSLSKGEITTDVKLSEAGLLKENRFRIRLNDIVDSSVPKAEIEVTQRGITERRIVTEGMRIYPGSTFVVEKIYEPKKVGENKTEYSILIRGKEYLRRGEDEYNLATYLVKKYSLGSVVGEEGVSKTVLEEKGDICDKVNLLFSEKDLRKGSPEEVACTAIFELKQVLQEAGNEADDSGVLLRDRANFLIGKIYKEQLGDSSRALEYLERSISGNRGEFIPEAKKLISDLKRDIQEGAVYKPVDLQEGNDAVHVKLLRIIRPSPDEESYAVIETEQTPQSEPKKGIDEIMSELEITPDNIYSRGNAKFKEEWLSAGTALVREGGQLYTMDESAGQKVKLNVVLTVDKLLKIWDNLYAKQNNADAQREAEYLRTFFTGSKIDEKITTNKGPLYAGELSDGTLRFYIVDEEAAPVGASASNKYRVGDYIFQPKNKALHEGNYWYNWKIISIKDDKVKIAKVYTGKKPSRAKTSYKTIEKGLNYIDGREVVLKETVAKRQAYFTIIPGTGKPLRSISNFTLHIPIEKRAKFLQLSKDKIGRKINETQKIIDDLDKVINKMDNILKTWKVV
;
A
#
# COMPACT_ATOMS: atom_id res chain seq x y z
N MET A 1 -27.64 41.65 -5.40
CA MET A 1 -26.77 42.76 -4.94
C MET A 1 -25.86 42.36 -3.77
N ARG A 2 -26.37 41.77 -2.68
CA ARG A 2 -25.59 41.40 -1.48
C ARG A 2 -24.33 40.55 -1.73
N ARG A 3 -24.38 39.54 -2.62
CA ARG A 3 -23.21 38.70 -2.94
C ARG A 3 -22.04 39.44 -3.60
N LYS A 4 -22.33 40.46 -4.41
CA LYS A 4 -21.28 41.28 -5.06
C LYS A 4 -20.60 42.22 -4.07
N ILE A 5 -21.34 42.73 -3.08
CA ILE A 5 -20.80 43.60 -2.02
C ILE A 5 -19.90 42.79 -1.09
N VAL A 6 -20.29 41.57 -0.71
CA VAL A 6 -19.45 40.67 0.11
C VAL A 6 -18.15 40.29 -0.64
N ALA A 7 -18.24 39.97 -1.93
CA ALA A 7 -17.06 39.68 -2.74
C ALA A 7 -16.10 40.87 -2.86
N ILE A 8 -16.63 42.09 -3.05
CA ILE A 8 -15.82 43.32 -3.07
C ILE A 8 -15.17 43.55 -1.72
N PHE A 9 -15.88 43.33 -0.61
CA PHE A 9 -15.30 43.47 0.74
C PHE A 9 -14.17 42.46 0.99
N ILE A 10 -14.32 41.21 0.55
CA ILE A 10 -13.27 40.18 0.68
C ILE A 10 -12.06 40.55 -0.18
N ILE A 11 -12.27 40.99 -1.42
CA ILE A 11 -11.19 41.44 -2.31
C ILE A 11 -10.49 42.67 -1.72
N LEU A 12 -11.25 43.63 -1.18
CA LEU A 12 -10.69 44.81 -0.54
C LEU A 12 -9.92 44.44 0.73
N LEU A 13 -10.42 43.48 1.53
CA LEU A 13 -9.74 42.99 2.73
C LEU A 13 -8.40 42.34 2.36
N VAL A 14 -8.37 41.48 1.34
CA VAL A 14 -7.15 40.81 0.85
C VAL A 14 -6.16 41.82 0.25
N LEU A 15 -6.65 42.86 -0.42
CA LEU A 15 -5.80 43.91 -1.01
C LEU A 15 -5.31 44.96 0.00
N THR A 16 -6.03 45.16 1.11
CA THR A 16 -5.72 46.19 2.11
C THR A 16 -5.01 45.63 3.34
N THR A 17 -5.05 44.31 3.58
CA THR A 17 -4.15 43.70 4.56
C THR A 17 -2.72 43.95 4.13
N PRO A 18 -1.93 44.72 4.89
CA PRO A 18 -0.54 44.93 4.56
C PRO A 18 0.13 43.55 4.57
N LEU A 19 0.67 43.14 3.43
CA LEU A 19 1.56 41.99 3.29
C LEU A 19 2.91 42.26 4.03
N ALA A 20 2.85 42.86 5.23
CA ALA A 20 4.00 43.07 6.11
C ALA A 20 4.65 41.73 6.52
N PHE A 21 3.95 40.60 6.33
CA PHE A 21 4.49 39.24 6.44
C PHE A 21 5.56 38.87 5.39
N ALA A 22 5.89 39.75 4.44
CA ALA A 22 6.86 39.49 3.38
C ALA A 22 8.20 40.24 3.52
N GLN A 23 8.35 41.16 4.50
CA GLN A 23 9.57 42.00 4.63
C GLN A 23 10.25 41.94 6.01
N SER A 24 9.82 41.06 6.91
CA SER A 24 10.60 40.80 8.12
C SER A 24 11.89 40.08 7.70
N SER A 25 13.00 40.78 7.94
CA SER A 25 14.38 40.37 7.74
C SER A 25 14.67 39.02 8.37
N SER A 26 15.69 38.35 7.83
CA SER A 26 16.20 36.99 8.09
C SER A 26 16.60 36.64 9.54
N GLU A 27 15.96 37.20 10.56
CA GLU A 27 15.99 36.61 11.89
C GLU A 27 15.27 35.27 11.80
N GLU A 28 15.97 34.25 12.27
CA GLU A 28 15.57 32.85 12.29
C GLU A 28 14.19 32.73 12.95
N TYR A 29 13.12 32.78 12.15
CA TYR A 29 11.76 32.59 12.63
C TYR A 29 11.72 31.27 13.37
N ASP A 30 11.48 31.34 14.68
CA ASP A 30 11.23 30.14 15.46
C ASP A 30 9.93 29.54 14.93
N GLU A 31 10.02 28.43 14.19
CA GLU A 31 8.89 27.77 13.53
C GLU A 31 7.77 27.41 14.52
N GLU A 32 8.08 27.42 15.81
CA GLU A 32 7.13 27.25 16.91
C GLU A 32 6.14 28.44 16.99
N GLU A 33 6.53 29.67 16.65
CA GLU A 33 5.65 30.84 16.72
C GLU A 33 4.65 30.90 15.56
N THR A 34 3.37 30.99 15.93
CA THR A 34 2.22 31.07 15.00
C THR A 34 1.60 32.45 14.90
N GLY A 35 2.14 33.45 15.63
CA GLY A 35 1.48 34.72 15.85
C GLY A 35 0.25 34.58 16.76
N GLU A 36 -0.80 35.36 16.49
CA GLU A 36 -2.07 35.37 17.24
C GLU A 36 -3.05 34.31 16.72
N SER A 37 -2.62 33.04 16.62
CA SER A 37 -3.50 31.94 16.17
C SER A 37 -4.58 31.60 17.21
N VAL A 38 -4.27 31.79 18.49
CA VAL A 38 -5.22 31.75 19.61
C VAL A 38 -5.21 33.11 20.28
N VAL A 39 -6.29 33.87 20.10
CA VAL A 39 -6.53 35.15 20.76
C VAL A 39 -7.10 34.89 22.15
N VAL A 40 -6.42 35.40 23.17
CA VAL A 40 -6.78 35.19 24.57
C VAL A 40 -7.63 36.35 25.07
N ILE A 41 -8.76 36.01 25.69
CA ILE A 41 -9.74 36.96 26.22
C ILE A 41 -9.97 36.63 27.70
N VAL A 42 -10.06 37.68 28.53
CA VAL A 42 -10.53 37.53 29.92
C VAL A 42 -12.05 37.36 29.90
N LYS A 43 -12.53 36.17 30.20
CA LYS A 43 -13.96 35.85 30.25
C LYS A 43 -14.64 36.46 31.47
N SER A 44 -13.99 36.36 32.62
CA SER A 44 -14.42 36.92 33.90
C SER A 44 -13.24 37.01 34.86
N TYR A 45 -13.38 37.78 35.94
CA TYR A 45 -12.40 37.80 37.02
C TYR A 45 -13.07 38.06 38.36
N GLU A 46 -12.44 37.59 39.43
CA GLU A 46 -12.91 37.73 40.81
C GLU A 46 -11.79 38.22 41.73
N PRO A 47 -12.05 39.24 42.57
CA PRO A 47 -13.28 40.04 42.64
C PRO A 47 -13.42 41.00 41.44
N GLU A 48 -14.66 41.31 41.05
CA GLU A 48 -14.95 42.25 39.94
C GLU A 48 -14.60 43.71 40.28
N VAL A 49 -14.66 44.07 41.56
CA VAL A 49 -14.31 45.39 42.06
C VAL A 49 -13.43 45.22 43.29
N LEU A 50 -12.31 45.96 43.33
CA LEU A 50 -11.42 45.96 44.48
C LEU A 50 -11.71 47.17 45.38
N PRO A 51 -12.12 46.98 46.64
CA PRO A 51 -12.23 48.10 47.57
C PRO A 51 -10.84 48.67 47.88
N SER A 52 -10.69 50.00 47.86
CA SER A 52 -9.42 50.67 48.14
C SER A 52 -8.85 50.29 49.51
N SER A 53 -9.71 50.02 50.50
CA SER A 53 -9.28 49.59 51.84
C SER A 53 -8.53 48.27 51.83
N VAL A 54 -8.93 47.32 50.98
CA VAL A 54 -8.28 46.00 50.92
C VAL A 54 -6.88 46.10 50.32
N ILE A 55 -6.71 46.93 49.29
CA ILE A 55 -5.40 47.21 48.65
C ILE A 55 -4.47 48.02 49.58
N GLU A 56 -5.02 48.88 50.44
CA GLU A 56 -4.23 49.67 51.39
C GLU A 56 -3.69 48.80 52.54
N ASP A 57 -4.49 47.84 53.00
CA ASP A 57 -4.19 47.03 54.17
C ASP A 57 -3.29 45.81 53.85
N ASP A 58 -3.51 45.13 52.71
CA ASP A 58 -2.81 43.89 52.36
C ASP A 58 -2.61 43.68 50.84
N ASP A 59 -1.82 42.68 50.46
CA ASP A 59 -1.71 42.20 49.09
C ASP A 59 -2.98 41.43 48.70
N VAL A 60 -3.52 41.68 47.50
CA VAL A 60 -4.84 41.16 47.09
C VAL A 60 -4.72 40.17 45.95
N ASN A 61 -5.37 39.01 46.08
CA ASN A 61 -5.43 38.02 45.01
C ASN A 61 -6.64 38.28 44.10
N VAL A 62 -6.38 38.40 42.80
CA VAL A 62 -7.39 38.52 41.74
C VAL A 62 -7.24 37.31 40.81
N TYR A 63 -8.34 36.61 40.58
CA TYR A 63 -8.40 35.42 39.73
C TYR A 63 -9.08 35.77 38.41
N ALA A 64 -8.39 35.69 37.28
CA ALA A 64 -9.00 35.90 35.96
C ALA A 64 -9.13 34.59 35.20
N TYR A 65 -10.31 34.33 34.65
CA TYR A 65 -10.60 33.17 33.81
C TYR A 65 -10.33 33.51 32.35
N LEU A 66 -9.39 32.79 31.73
CA LEU A 66 -9.00 33.00 30.34
C LEU A 66 -9.75 32.05 29.40
N GLN A 67 -10.24 32.60 28.31
CA GLN A 67 -10.82 31.90 27.17
C GLN A 67 -10.01 32.22 25.91
N GLY A 68 -9.80 31.23 25.05
CA GLY A 68 -9.21 31.37 23.74
C GLY A 68 -10.29 31.44 22.67
N THR A 69 -10.12 32.32 21.71
CA THR A 69 -10.85 32.32 20.45
C THR A 69 -9.85 32.21 19.31
N THR A 70 -10.29 31.67 18.19
CA THR A 70 -9.46 31.47 17.02
C THR A 70 -9.98 32.33 15.85
N LEU A 71 -9.24 32.45 14.75
CA LEU A 71 -9.69 33.27 13.62
C LEU A 71 -10.99 32.73 13.02
N GLY A 72 -11.12 31.41 12.95
CA GLY A 72 -12.31 30.70 12.49
C GLY A 72 -13.57 30.97 13.31
N SER A 73 -13.45 30.96 14.64
CA SER A 73 -14.58 31.31 15.51
C SER A 73 -14.93 32.79 15.38
N PHE A 74 -13.95 33.68 15.22
CA PHE A 74 -14.19 35.11 14.98
C PHE A 74 -14.95 35.37 13.66
N LEU A 75 -14.64 34.62 12.61
CA LEU A 75 -15.32 34.71 11.31
C LEU A 75 -16.67 34.00 11.25
N GLY A 76 -17.10 33.35 12.34
CA GLY A 76 -18.39 32.66 12.42
C GLY A 76 -18.47 31.40 11.55
N VAL A 77 -17.33 30.79 11.19
CA VAL A 77 -17.26 29.57 10.36
C VAL A 77 -17.65 28.30 11.15
N GLY A 78 -18.06 28.48 12.41
CA GLY A 78 -18.38 27.44 13.40
C GLY A 78 -17.33 27.41 14.50
N GLU A 79 -17.75 27.17 15.74
CA GLU A 79 -16.88 27.20 16.94
C GLU A 79 -15.69 26.23 16.87
N THR A 80 -15.73 25.24 15.96
CA THR A 80 -14.70 24.21 15.81
C THR A 80 -13.89 24.33 14.51
N ALA A 81 -14.20 25.28 13.63
CA ALA A 81 -13.62 25.35 12.29
C ALA A 81 -12.56 26.46 12.20
N GLU A 82 -11.31 26.13 12.53
CA GLU A 82 -10.17 27.01 12.21
C GLU A 82 -9.77 26.84 10.73
N PRO A 83 -9.69 27.92 9.91
CA PRO A 83 -9.33 27.80 8.50
C PRO A 83 -7.83 27.51 8.32
N LEU A 84 -7.02 27.86 9.32
CA LEU A 84 -5.56 27.76 9.26
C LEU A 84 -5.00 26.59 10.06
N TYR A 85 -5.73 26.08 11.05
CA TYR A 85 -5.25 25.04 11.95
C TYR A 85 -6.36 24.02 12.22
N SER A 86 -6.02 22.76 12.48
CA SER A 86 -6.96 21.87 13.19
C SER A 86 -7.21 22.36 14.63
N GLN A 87 -8.27 21.89 15.27
CA GLN A 87 -8.60 22.29 16.65
C GLN A 87 -7.38 22.08 17.58
N PRO A 88 -6.80 23.16 18.14
CA PRO A 88 -5.53 23.08 18.83
C PRO A 88 -5.67 22.34 20.17
N GLU A 89 -4.83 21.33 20.40
CA GLU A 89 -4.74 20.66 21.69
C GLU A 89 -3.80 21.45 22.60
N ILE A 90 -4.36 22.34 23.41
CA ILE A 90 -3.61 23.21 24.31
C ILE A 90 -2.84 22.38 25.35
N ARG A 91 -1.53 22.61 25.45
CA ARG A 91 -0.61 21.94 26.37
C ARG A 91 -0.27 22.79 27.58
N ASN A 92 -0.07 24.08 27.39
CA ASN A 92 0.33 25.00 28.43
C ASN A 92 -0.11 26.43 28.11
N VAL A 93 -0.30 27.24 29.15
CA VAL A 93 -0.59 28.67 29.04
C VAL A 93 0.31 29.39 30.03
N ILE A 94 1.12 30.31 29.53
CA ILE A 94 2.01 31.16 30.33
C ILE A 94 1.51 32.59 30.20
N VAL A 95 1.47 33.33 31.31
CA VAL A 95 1.04 34.73 31.32
C VAL A 95 2.11 35.59 31.96
N THR A 96 2.55 36.59 31.22
CA THR A 96 3.59 37.54 31.63
C THR A 96 3.07 38.97 31.47
N PRO A 97 3.52 39.93 32.31
CA PRO A 97 3.20 41.33 32.10
C PRO A 97 3.94 41.85 30.88
N LEU A 98 3.21 42.59 30.03
CA LEU A 98 3.74 43.12 28.77
C LEU A 98 4.62 44.37 29.00
N ASP A 99 4.33 45.13 30.06
CA ASP A 99 5.00 46.39 30.37
C ASP A 99 5.35 46.54 31.87
N SER A 100 6.26 47.49 32.13
CA SER A 100 6.71 47.80 33.48
C SER A 100 5.63 48.46 34.33
N GLU A 101 4.64 49.15 33.73
CA GLU A 101 3.51 49.74 34.45
C GLU A 101 2.65 48.67 35.11
N SER A 102 2.31 47.62 34.36
CA SER A 102 1.57 46.45 34.86
C SER A 102 2.35 45.74 35.97
N GLN A 103 3.66 45.60 35.80
CA GLN A 103 4.53 44.96 36.79
C GLN A 103 4.60 45.73 38.13
N LYS A 104 4.44 47.07 38.13
CA LYS A 104 4.46 47.87 39.38
C LYS A 104 3.34 47.48 40.35
N TYR A 105 2.19 47.10 39.81
CA TYR A 105 1.02 46.70 40.60
C TYR A 105 1.06 45.24 41.05
N LEU A 106 2.01 44.44 40.58
CA LEU A 106 2.10 43.01 40.87
C LEU A 106 3.19 42.71 41.89
N LEU A 107 2.85 41.96 42.93
CA LEU A 107 3.81 41.48 43.93
C LEU A 107 4.77 40.46 43.32
N ARG A 108 4.28 39.64 42.37
CA ARG A 108 5.01 38.56 41.69
C ARG A 108 4.43 38.33 40.30
N SER A 109 5.16 37.61 39.45
CA SER A 109 4.68 37.23 38.12
C SER A 109 3.33 36.48 38.22
N PRO A 110 2.39 36.74 37.30
CA PRO A 110 1.10 36.05 37.26
C PRO A 110 1.28 34.54 37.20
N ARG A 111 0.43 33.79 37.90
CA ARG A 111 0.48 32.32 37.89
C ARG A 111 -0.74 31.75 37.18
N ALA A 112 -0.55 31.18 35.99
CA ALA A 112 -1.58 30.42 35.30
C ALA A 112 -1.80 29.07 36.00
N ILE A 113 -3.05 28.79 36.38
CA ILE A 113 -3.48 27.55 37.02
C ILE A 113 -4.19 26.70 35.97
N LYS A 114 -3.67 25.48 35.76
CA LYS A 114 -4.25 24.51 34.83
C LYS A 114 -5.68 24.12 35.25
N PRO A 115 -6.66 24.10 34.34
CA PRO A 115 -8.01 23.63 34.65
C PRO A 115 -8.04 22.15 35.04
N LYS A 116 -8.89 21.79 36.00
CA LYS A 116 -9.06 20.39 36.45
C LYS A 116 -9.57 19.46 35.35
N THR A 117 -10.39 19.98 34.44
CA THR A 117 -10.96 19.25 33.29
C THR A 117 -9.99 19.09 32.12
N GLY A 118 -8.78 19.66 32.21
CA GLY A 118 -7.87 19.81 31.08
C GLY A 118 -8.08 21.14 30.35
N TYR A 119 -7.12 21.46 29.48
CA TYR A 119 -7.17 22.69 28.69
C TYR A 119 -8.21 22.58 27.57
N SER A 120 -8.90 23.68 27.29
CA SER A 120 -9.79 23.83 26.14
C SER A 120 -9.79 25.29 25.70
N LEU A 121 -10.27 25.59 24.50
CA LEU A 121 -10.44 26.99 24.08
C LEU A 121 -11.39 27.74 25.04
N ASP A 122 -12.45 27.11 25.53
CA ASP A 122 -13.39 27.75 26.48
C ASP A 122 -12.85 27.92 27.90
N ASN A 123 -11.73 27.25 28.22
CA ASN A 123 -11.10 27.29 29.52
C ASN A 123 -9.59 27.06 29.36
N LEU A 124 -8.87 28.14 29.05
CA LEU A 124 -7.43 28.11 28.87
C LEU A 124 -6.72 28.01 30.21
N ALA A 125 -7.05 28.87 31.16
CA ALA A 125 -6.48 28.84 32.51
C ALA A 125 -7.25 29.78 33.43
N THR A 126 -7.10 29.58 34.74
CA THR A 126 -7.36 30.65 35.72
C THR A 126 -6.03 31.26 36.12
N VAL A 127 -5.85 32.56 35.90
CA VAL A 127 -4.63 33.28 36.23
C VAL A 127 -4.79 33.96 37.58
N LEU A 128 -3.87 33.68 38.50
CA LEU A 128 -3.77 34.36 39.78
C LEU A 128 -2.84 35.56 39.65
N PHE A 129 -3.39 36.75 39.81
CA PHE A 129 -2.66 38.00 39.99
C PHE A 129 -2.63 38.33 41.49
N THR A 130 -1.43 38.57 42.04
CA THR A 130 -1.31 39.09 43.41
C THR A 130 -0.97 40.58 43.31
N ILE A 131 -1.97 41.43 43.50
CA ILE A 131 -1.86 42.88 43.49
C ILE A 131 -1.11 43.32 44.73
N LYS A 132 -0.04 44.08 44.53
CA LYS A 132 0.81 44.61 45.60
C LYS A 132 0.05 45.67 46.40
N ARG A 133 0.19 45.62 47.72
CA ARG A 133 -0.32 46.65 48.64
C ARG A 133 0.19 48.05 48.27
N ILE A 134 -0.71 49.03 48.31
CA ILE A 134 -0.39 50.46 48.10
C ILE A 134 -0.68 51.21 49.41
N GLU A 135 0.37 51.64 50.12
CA GLU A 135 0.26 52.13 51.51
C GLU A 135 -0.65 53.36 51.72
N LYS A 136 -0.88 54.17 50.68
CA LYS A 136 -1.68 55.40 50.77
C LYS A 136 -2.83 55.35 49.78
N GLU A 137 -4.05 55.55 50.28
CA GLU A 137 -5.26 55.59 49.45
C GLU A 137 -5.20 56.66 48.33
N GLU A 138 -4.47 57.76 48.55
CA GLU A 138 -4.28 58.83 47.54
C GLU A 138 -3.48 58.36 46.32
N ASP A 139 -2.58 57.39 46.51
CA ASP A 139 -1.76 56.80 45.45
C ASP A 139 -2.48 55.64 44.74
N ILE A 140 -3.63 55.20 45.25
CA ILE A 140 -4.45 54.15 44.64
C ILE A 140 -5.21 54.76 43.45
N PRO A 141 -5.01 54.24 42.22
CA PRO A 141 -5.74 54.73 41.04
C PRO A 141 -7.22 54.36 41.12
N ASP A 142 -8.07 54.98 40.29
CA ASP A 142 -9.49 54.60 40.20
C ASP A 142 -9.67 53.22 39.52
N ARG A 143 -8.65 52.78 38.75
CA ARG A 143 -8.62 51.51 38.04
C ARG A 143 -7.17 51.05 37.91
N ILE A 144 -6.93 49.76 38.09
CA ILE A 144 -5.65 49.13 37.75
C ILE A 144 -5.83 48.44 36.39
N ASP A 145 -5.03 48.87 35.43
CA ASP A 145 -4.96 48.27 34.10
C ASP A 145 -3.71 47.40 34.01
N LEU A 146 -3.91 46.11 33.76
CA LEU A 146 -2.85 45.13 33.65
C LEU A 146 -2.75 44.65 32.20
N ASN A 147 -1.76 45.14 31.47
CA ASN A 147 -1.42 44.68 30.13
C ASN A 147 -0.57 43.43 30.23
N MET A 148 -1.09 42.34 29.66
CA MET A 148 -0.55 41.01 29.78
C MET A 148 -0.32 40.40 28.41
N GLN A 149 0.66 39.52 28.33
CA GLN A 149 0.91 38.63 27.22
C GLN A 149 0.62 37.20 27.66
N ALA A 150 -0.21 36.51 26.89
CA ALA A 150 -0.42 35.08 27.03
C ALA A 150 0.34 34.34 25.94
N GLU A 151 1.20 33.41 26.33
CA GLU A 151 1.77 32.40 25.46
C GLU A 151 0.97 31.11 25.61
N VAL A 152 0.27 30.73 24.54
CA VAL A 152 -0.51 29.49 24.48
C VAL A 152 0.28 28.48 23.67
N TRP A 153 0.72 27.42 24.34
CA TRP A 153 1.43 26.31 23.72
C TRP A 153 0.44 25.20 23.38
N PHE A 154 0.41 24.73 22.14
CA PHE A 154 -0.56 23.74 21.67
C PHE A 154 0.04 22.75 20.67
N THR A 155 -0.46 21.53 20.66
CA THR A 155 -0.08 20.48 19.69
C THR A 155 -1.24 20.14 18.76
N ASN A 156 -0.99 19.32 17.75
CA ASN A 156 -2.01 18.82 16.82
C ASN A 156 -2.81 19.92 16.11
N ALA A 157 -2.24 21.11 16.01
CA ALA A 157 -2.69 22.16 15.12
C ALA A 157 -1.84 22.07 13.86
N GLU A 158 -2.24 21.16 12.98
CA GLU A 158 -1.61 21.04 11.69
C GLU A 158 -1.93 22.32 10.93
N ARG A 159 -0.87 23.06 10.59
CA ARG A 159 -0.94 24.26 9.78
C ARG A 159 -1.48 23.83 8.42
N PHE A 160 -2.63 24.39 8.06
CA PHE A 160 -3.53 24.00 6.99
C PHE A 160 -4.36 22.74 7.28
N PRO A 161 -5.71 22.84 7.18
CA PRO A 161 -6.59 21.67 7.32
C PRO A 161 -6.17 20.59 6.32
N TYR A 162 -6.29 19.31 6.73
CA TYR A 162 -6.06 18.01 6.07
C TYR A 162 -5.66 17.89 4.58
N PHE A 163 -5.94 18.88 3.72
CA PHE A 163 -5.58 18.99 2.30
C PHE A 163 -4.08 18.92 2.01
N LEU A 164 -3.20 19.27 2.94
CA LEU A 164 -1.75 19.12 2.75
C LEU A 164 -1.22 17.75 3.22
N GLN A 165 -2.02 16.95 3.95
CA GLN A 165 -1.62 15.59 4.24
C GLN A 165 -1.69 14.76 2.96
N GLN A 166 -0.54 14.28 2.52
CA GLN A 166 -0.46 13.44 1.33
C GLN A 166 -0.30 11.98 1.75
N ASP A 167 -1.24 11.17 1.29
CA ASP A 167 -1.16 9.72 1.41
C ASP A 167 -0.42 9.15 0.21
N ILE A 168 0.57 8.29 0.45
CA ILE A 168 1.37 7.67 -0.60
C ILE A 168 1.55 6.18 -0.32
N VAL A 169 1.44 5.36 -1.37
CA VAL A 169 1.65 3.92 -1.30
C VAL A 169 2.87 3.59 -2.13
N VAL A 170 3.94 3.15 -1.48
CA VAL A 170 5.26 2.97 -2.09
C VAL A 170 5.64 1.48 -2.10
N PRO A 171 6.01 0.90 -3.25
CA PRO A 171 6.52 -0.48 -3.32
C PRO A 171 7.93 -0.60 -2.72
N GLU A 172 8.33 -1.84 -2.40
CA GLU A 172 9.71 -2.13 -1.99
C GLU A 172 10.66 -1.98 -3.20
N ASP A 173 11.66 -1.11 -3.09
CA ASP A 173 12.70 -0.90 -4.09
C ASP A 173 14.09 -0.89 -3.45
N ARG A 174 14.81 -2.00 -3.63
CA ARG A 174 16.11 -2.25 -3.01
C ARG A 174 17.28 -1.59 -3.73
N ASP A 175 17.13 -1.31 -5.03
CA ASP A 175 18.21 -0.81 -5.87
C ASP A 175 18.01 0.69 -6.12
N GLU A 176 18.83 1.51 -5.46
CA GLU A 176 18.69 2.96 -5.55
C GLU A 176 18.95 3.50 -6.94
N GLN A 177 19.91 2.92 -7.64
CA GLN A 177 20.29 3.40 -8.95
C GLN A 177 19.19 3.08 -9.96
N LYS A 178 18.70 1.84 -9.95
CA LYS A 178 17.57 1.43 -10.78
C LYS A 178 16.32 2.25 -10.49
N TRP A 179 16.03 2.48 -9.21
CA TRP A 179 14.93 3.35 -8.79
C TRP A 179 15.06 4.76 -9.38
N ARG A 180 16.23 5.39 -9.24
CA ARG A 180 16.52 6.73 -9.78
C ARG A 180 16.36 6.77 -11.29
N GLU A 181 16.87 5.76 -11.99
CA GLU A 181 16.72 5.63 -13.44
C GLU A 181 15.25 5.53 -13.83
N ASN A 182 14.42 4.83 -13.04
CA ASN A 182 12.99 4.64 -13.31
C ASN A 182 12.07 5.77 -12.88
N LEU A 183 12.56 6.80 -12.17
CA LEU A 183 11.75 7.93 -11.73
C LEU A 183 11.02 8.66 -12.87
N HIS A 184 11.48 8.52 -14.13
CA HIS A 184 10.76 9.12 -15.27
C HIS A 184 9.44 8.46 -15.60
N MET A 185 9.38 7.15 -15.39
CA MET A 185 8.20 6.37 -15.68
C MET A 185 7.32 6.27 -14.43
N GLU A 186 7.95 6.18 -13.27
CA GLU A 186 7.29 5.81 -12.01
C GLU A 186 7.41 6.86 -10.91
N GLY A 187 8.04 8.00 -11.14
CA GLY A 187 8.32 8.97 -10.08
C GLY A 187 7.08 9.50 -9.35
N HIS A 188 5.93 9.50 -10.02
CA HIS A 188 4.65 9.94 -9.44
C HIS A 188 4.16 9.08 -8.27
N GLN A 189 4.51 7.78 -8.21
CA GLN A 189 4.14 6.93 -7.07
C GLN A 189 5.08 7.10 -5.86
N TYR A 190 6.25 7.69 -6.05
CA TYR A 190 7.23 7.97 -5.00
C TYR A 190 7.19 9.42 -4.53
N SER A 191 6.59 10.32 -5.31
CA SER A 191 6.67 11.76 -5.06
C SER A 191 5.57 12.29 -4.15
N PHE A 192 5.93 13.31 -3.38
CA PHE A 192 5.01 14.11 -2.58
C PHE A 192 5.31 15.60 -2.70
N PHE A 193 4.35 16.43 -2.30
CA PHE A 193 4.37 17.88 -2.48
C PHE A 193 4.76 18.27 -3.92
N SER A 194 4.04 17.72 -4.90
CA SER A 194 4.23 18.04 -6.33
C SER A 194 5.65 17.77 -6.86
N GLY A 195 6.32 16.74 -6.37
CA GLY A 195 7.68 16.38 -6.81
C GLY A 195 8.81 17.04 -6.03
N MET A 196 8.50 17.86 -5.03
CA MET A 196 9.52 18.47 -4.16
C MET A 196 10.19 17.46 -3.23
N GLY A 197 9.52 16.34 -2.92
CA GLY A 197 10.08 15.25 -2.15
C GLY A 197 9.73 13.88 -2.74
N PHE A 198 10.57 12.90 -2.46
CA PHE A 198 10.33 11.49 -2.82
C PHE A 198 10.55 10.58 -1.62
N LEU A 199 9.82 9.48 -1.57
CA LEU A 199 9.93 8.46 -0.53
C LEU A 199 10.20 7.11 -1.20
N ARG A 200 11.31 6.45 -0.85
CA ARG A 200 11.66 5.12 -1.34
C ARG A 200 11.67 4.13 -0.19
N ALA A 201 10.86 3.09 -0.27
CA ALA A 201 10.89 2.01 0.71
C ALA A 201 11.96 0.97 0.34
N GLU A 202 13.08 0.99 1.04
CA GLU A 202 14.24 0.12 0.77
C GLU A 202 13.93 -1.34 1.13
N ARG A 203 13.19 -1.55 2.23
CA ARG A 203 12.81 -2.88 2.70
C ARG A 203 11.46 -2.82 3.40
N ILE A 204 10.54 -3.68 2.99
CA ILE A 204 9.19 -3.77 3.57
C ILE A 204 9.02 -5.13 4.26
N GLY A 205 9.25 -5.16 5.57
CA GLY A 205 9.02 -6.32 6.41
C GLY A 205 7.54 -6.53 6.76
N PRO A 206 7.22 -7.57 7.55
CA PRO A 206 5.82 -7.88 7.93
C PRO A 206 5.22 -6.87 8.91
N SER A 207 6.06 -6.21 9.71
CA SER A 207 5.62 -5.26 10.74
C SER A 207 6.36 -3.92 10.70
N ARG A 208 7.39 -3.81 9.85
CA ARG A 208 8.31 -2.67 9.83
C ARG A 208 8.75 -2.33 8.42
N VAL A 209 8.91 -1.04 8.13
CA VAL A 209 9.40 -0.53 6.85
C VAL A 209 10.65 0.30 7.07
N GLU A 210 11.68 0.03 6.30
CA GLU A 210 12.86 0.88 6.16
C GLU A 210 12.73 1.68 4.87
N PHE A 211 12.87 2.99 4.97
CA PHE A 211 12.70 3.88 3.83
C PHE A 211 13.63 5.09 3.93
N THR A 212 13.92 5.69 2.78
CA THR A 212 14.70 6.92 2.67
C THR A 212 13.88 8.00 2.01
N VAL A 213 13.97 9.20 2.57
CA VAL A 213 13.35 10.41 2.06
C VAL A 213 14.36 11.17 1.22
N TYR A 214 13.94 11.64 0.06
CA TYR A 214 14.77 12.38 -0.89
C TYR A 214 14.17 13.74 -1.18
N GLY A 215 15.02 14.74 -1.44
CA GLY A 215 14.63 16.04 -1.97
C GLY A 215 14.66 16.04 -3.50
N GLY A 216 13.74 16.80 -4.13
CA GLY A 216 13.58 16.84 -5.59
C GLY A 216 14.31 17.96 -6.35
N ASP A 217 15.06 18.81 -5.65
CA ASP A 217 15.42 20.16 -6.12
C ASP A 217 16.73 20.29 -6.91
N ASP A 218 17.29 19.22 -7.46
CA ASP A 218 18.26 19.38 -8.54
C ASP A 218 17.50 19.68 -9.86
N LEU A 219 16.67 20.73 -9.81
CA LEU A 219 15.45 20.95 -10.57
C LEU A 219 15.71 21.44 -12.01
N ILE A 220 16.32 20.57 -12.82
CA ILE A 220 15.92 20.37 -14.21
C ILE A 220 15.96 18.86 -14.43
N TRP A 221 14.92 18.16 -14.02
CA TRP A 221 14.75 16.76 -14.36
C TRP A 221 14.11 16.69 -15.77
N PRO A 222 14.68 15.94 -16.75
CA PRO A 222 15.68 14.87 -16.65
C PRO A 222 17.16 15.28 -16.84
N TYR A 223 17.51 16.57 -16.88
CA TYR A 223 18.80 17.05 -17.37
C TYR A 223 19.93 17.18 -16.34
N THR A 224 19.68 17.43 -15.03
CA THR A 224 20.80 17.66 -14.09
C THR A 224 20.58 17.23 -12.64
N GLY A 225 19.48 16.54 -12.30
CA GLY A 225 19.19 16.22 -10.91
C GLY A 225 18.70 14.84 -10.61
N THR A 226 19.47 14.12 -9.79
CA THR A 226 19.00 12.91 -9.13
C THR A 226 18.48 13.27 -7.74
N PRO A 227 17.33 12.76 -7.28
CA PRO A 227 16.86 13.05 -5.93
C PRO A 227 17.95 12.77 -4.90
N ARG A 228 18.17 13.74 -4.01
CA ARG A 228 19.24 13.67 -3.00
C ARG A 228 18.69 13.05 -1.73
N PRO A 229 19.32 12.00 -1.17
CA PRO A 229 18.86 11.42 0.09
C PRO A 229 18.99 12.46 1.21
N ILE A 230 17.89 12.68 1.92
CA ILE A 230 17.82 13.58 3.07
C ILE A 230 18.06 12.77 4.34
N ARG A 231 17.25 11.72 4.55
CA ARG A 231 17.28 10.91 5.78
C ARG A 231 16.57 9.57 5.61
N SER A 232 17.14 8.54 6.23
CA SER A 232 16.55 7.20 6.31
C SER A 232 15.86 6.97 7.66
N PHE A 233 14.79 6.20 7.63
CA PHE A 233 13.94 5.90 8.77
C PHE A 233 13.55 4.42 8.80
N SER A 234 13.14 3.96 9.98
CA SER A 234 12.56 2.64 10.16
C SER A 234 11.32 2.76 11.05
N LEU A 235 10.14 2.54 10.48
CA LEU A 235 8.85 2.70 11.17
C LEU A 235 8.09 1.38 11.25
N SER A 236 7.41 1.18 12.36
CA SER A 236 6.36 0.18 12.56
C SER A 236 4.98 0.82 12.31
N LYS A 237 3.95 -0.01 12.11
CA LYS A 237 2.57 0.46 11.88
C LYS A 237 2.12 1.42 12.99
N GLY A 238 1.70 2.62 12.61
CA GLY A 238 1.23 3.70 13.49
C GLY A 238 2.33 4.66 13.98
N GLU A 239 3.61 4.32 13.81
CA GLU A 239 4.71 5.20 14.21
C GLU A 239 4.86 6.38 13.26
N ILE A 240 5.37 7.49 13.80
CA ILE A 240 5.62 8.75 13.10
C ILE A 240 7.11 9.09 13.23
N THR A 241 7.74 9.56 12.16
CA THR A 241 9.12 10.05 12.21
C THR A 241 9.24 11.32 13.06
N THR A 242 10.48 11.66 13.45
CA THR A 242 10.82 13.06 13.72
C THR A 242 10.60 13.91 12.47
N ASP A 243 10.58 15.22 12.62
CA ASP A 243 10.48 16.12 11.47
C ASP A 243 11.67 15.94 10.50
N VAL A 244 11.35 16.15 9.23
CA VAL A 244 12.24 16.10 8.07
C VAL A 244 12.15 17.47 7.44
N LYS A 245 13.30 18.09 7.18
CA LYS A 245 13.39 19.39 6.51
C LYS A 245 13.73 19.18 5.04
N LEU A 246 12.89 19.66 4.12
CA LEU A 246 13.23 19.87 2.72
C LEU A 246 13.99 21.20 2.64
N SER A 247 15.31 21.19 2.85
CA SER A 247 16.13 22.43 2.80
C SER A 247 15.91 23.24 1.52
N GLU A 248 15.53 22.55 0.47
CA GLU A 248 15.39 23.03 -0.89
C GLU A 248 14.01 23.60 -1.23
N ALA A 249 12.98 23.30 -0.44
CA ALA A 249 11.64 23.85 -0.64
C ALA A 249 11.55 25.31 -0.13
N GLY A 250 12.53 26.16 -0.49
CA GLY A 250 12.66 27.53 0.01
C GLY A 250 11.47 28.45 -0.29
N LEU A 251 10.57 28.03 -1.18
CA LEU A 251 9.29 28.71 -1.46
C LEU A 251 8.20 28.35 -0.44
N LEU A 252 8.27 27.18 0.19
CA LEU A 252 7.38 26.82 1.27
C LEU A 252 7.90 27.43 2.58
N LYS A 253 7.12 28.33 3.18
CA LYS A 253 7.38 28.84 4.54
C LYS A 253 7.53 27.70 5.57
N GLU A 254 6.94 26.55 5.27
CA GLU A 254 7.04 25.32 6.06
C GLU A 254 7.64 24.23 5.21
N ASN A 255 8.96 24.07 5.31
CA ASN A 255 9.68 23.01 4.64
C ASN A 255 9.89 21.78 5.53
N ARG A 256 9.20 21.72 6.67
CA ARG A 256 9.28 20.61 7.61
C ARG A 256 8.02 19.77 7.61
N PHE A 257 8.19 18.47 7.73
CA PHE A 257 7.11 17.51 7.71
C PHE A 257 7.52 16.25 8.47
N ARG A 258 6.55 15.42 8.84
CA ARG A 258 6.74 14.10 9.43
C ARG A 258 6.10 13.06 8.54
N ILE A 259 6.49 11.81 8.72
CA ILE A 259 5.96 10.70 7.94
C ILE A 259 5.41 9.68 8.93
N ARG A 260 4.16 9.27 8.73
CA ARG A 260 3.54 8.19 9.49
C ARG A 260 3.42 6.95 8.61
N LEU A 261 3.80 5.79 9.13
CA LEU A 261 3.47 4.51 8.49
C LEU A 261 2.07 4.09 8.93
N ASN A 262 1.10 4.14 8.03
CA ASN A 262 -0.28 3.76 8.34
C ASN A 262 -0.49 2.25 8.28
N ASP A 263 0.04 1.60 7.25
CA ASP A 263 -0.09 0.16 7.06
C ASP A 263 0.98 -0.43 6.14
N ILE A 264 1.10 -1.75 6.19
CA ILE A 264 1.90 -2.56 5.26
C ILE A 264 0.93 -3.46 4.50
N VAL A 265 0.76 -3.18 3.22
CA VAL A 265 -0.24 -3.83 2.38
C VAL A 265 0.44 -4.83 1.45
N ASP A 266 -0.21 -5.97 1.21
CA ASP A 266 0.23 -6.94 0.20
C ASP A 266 -0.03 -6.34 -1.19
N SER A 267 0.97 -6.34 -2.07
CA SER A 267 0.85 -5.74 -3.40
C SER A 267 -0.18 -6.46 -4.28
N SER A 268 -0.50 -7.73 -3.97
CA SER A 268 -1.52 -8.52 -4.66
C SER A 268 -2.95 -8.05 -4.38
N VAL A 269 -3.16 -7.21 -3.36
CA VAL A 269 -4.47 -6.67 -3.04
C VAL A 269 -4.90 -5.67 -4.12
N PRO A 270 -6.11 -5.79 -4.68
CA PRO A 270 -6.64 -4.82 -5.63
C PRO A 270 -6.60 -3.41 -5.05
N LYS A 271 -6.22 -2.44 -5.89
CA LYS A 271 -6.25 -1.02 -5.55
C LYS A 271 -7.35 -0.34 -6.33
N ALA A 272 -7.89 0.74 -5.79
CA ALA A 272 -8.81 1.61 -6.50
C ALA A 272 -8.24 3.02 -6.55
N GLU A 273 -8.24 3.63 -7.72
CA GLU A 273 -8.06 5.07 -7.85
C GLU A 273 -9.43 5.72 -7.72
N ILE A 274 -9.59 6.59 -6.73
CA ILE A 274 -10.81 7.33 -6.44
C ILE A 274 -10.54 8.83 -6.57
N GLU A 275 -11.57 9.58 -6.95
CA GLU A 275 -11.61 11.04 -6.91
C GLU A 275 -12.56 11.44 -5.78
N VAL A 276 -12.05 12.21 -4.83
CA VAL A 276 -12.79 12.67 -3.64
C VAL A 276 -12.94 14.17 -3.74
N THR A 277 -14.18 14.67 -3.75
CA THR A 277 -14.49 16.09 -3.71
C THR A 277 -15.11 16.45 -2.36
N GLN A 278 -14.43 17.27 -1.57
CA GLN A 278 -14.93 17.77 -0.28
C GLN A 278 -14.79 19.29 -0.25
N ARG A 279 -15.86 20.00 0.10
CA ARG A 279 -15.88 21.49 0.16
C ARG A 279 -15.36 22.17 -1.12
N GLY A 280 -15.60 21.56 -2.28
CA GLY A 280 -15.17 22.06 -3.60
C GLY A 280 -13.72 21.75 -3.99
N ILE A 281 -12.92 21.14 -3.10
CA ILE A 281 -11.57 20.67 -3.39
C ILE A 281 -11.67 19.21 -3.85
N THR A 282 -11.05 18.90 -4.99
CA THR A 282 -11.07 17.56 -5.59
C THR A 282 -9.66 16.97 -5.60
N GLU A 283 -9.52 15.76 -5.06
CA GLU A 283 -8.26 15.04 -4.97
C GLU A 283 -8.38 13.63 -5.55
N ARG A 284 -7.34 13.16 -6.24
CA ARG A 284 -7.24 11.76 -6.67
C ARG A 284 -6.40 10.96 -5.69
N ARG A 285 -6.86 9.77 -5.34
CA ARG A 285 -6.26 8.92 -4.32
C ARG A 285 -6.25 7.47 -4.74
N ILE A 286 -5.16 6.78 -4.47
CA ILE A 286 -5.07 5.34 -4.58
C ILE A 286 -5.39 4.75 -3.20
N VAL A 287 -6.41 3.91 -3.13
CA VAL A 287 -6.89 3.27 -1.90
C VAL A 287 -6.88 1.76 -2.04
N THR A 288 -6.61 1.06 -0.94
CA THR A 288 -6.74 -0.40 -0.80
C THR A 288 -7.79 -0.73 0.25
N GLU A 289 -8.20 -1.99 0.35
CA GLU A 289 -9.09 -2.45 1.42
C GLU A 289 -8.49 -2.12 2.81
N GLY A 290 -9.29 -1.51 3.68
CA GLY A 290 -8.89 -1.01 4.99
C GLY A 290 -8.39 0.44 5.01
N MET A 291 -8.11 1.06 3.86
CA MET A 291 -7.68 2.46 3.81
C MET A 291 -8.85 3.43 3.93
N ARG A 292 -8.59 4.59 4.55
CA ARG A 292 -9.54 5.71 4.54
C ARG A 292 -9.57 6.35 3.16
N ILE A 293 -10.73 6.85 2.75
CA ILE A 293 -10.86 7.50 1.42
C ILE A 293 -10.10 8.83 1.33
N TYR A 294 -9.85 9.49 2.46
CA TYR A 294 -8.96 10.64 2.63
C TYR A 294 -8.49 10.71 4.11
N PRO A 295 -7.44 11.47 4.47
CA PRO A 295 -6.82 11.45 5.78
C PRO A 295 -7.80 12.07 6.79
N GLY A 296 -7.92 11.46 7.95
CA GLY A 296 -8.91 11.88 8.95
C GLY A 296 -10.35 11.41 8.71
N SER A 297 -10.70 10.96 7.50
CA SER A 297 -12.04 10.42 7.22
C SER A 297 -12.36 9.19 8.08
N THR A 298 -13.61 9.10 8.53
CA THR A 298 -14.21 7.91 9.14
C THR A 298 -14.60 6.86 8.11
N PHE A 299 -14.64 7.24 6.83
CA PHE A 299 -14.98 6.33 5.74
C PHE A 299 -13.76 5.51 5.32
N VAL A 300 -13.90 4.19 5.46
CA VAL A 300 -12.89 3.20 5.10
C VAL A 300 -13.38 2.38 3.92
N VAL A 301 -12.49 2.09 2.99
CA VAL A 301 -12.73 1.13 1.89
C VAL A 301 -12.84 -0.25 2.50
N GLU A 302 -14.04 -0.80 2.56
CA GLU A 302 -14.30 -2.11 3.16
C GLU A 302 -13.92 -3.24 2.21
N LYS A 303 -14.14 -3.03 0.91
CA LYS A 303 -13.90 -4.06 -0.11
C LYS A 303 -13.68 -3.44 -1.48
N ILE A 304 -12.81 -4.03 -2.28
CA ILE A 304 -12.61 -3.71 -3.69
C ILE A 304 -12.98 -4.96 -4.47
N TYR A 305 -14.09 -4.92 -5.19
CA TYR A 305 -14.58 -6.09 -5.91
C TYR A 305 -13.83 -6.27 -7.22
N GLU A 306 -13.58 -7.52 -7.57
CA GLU A 306 -13.12 -7.85 -8.90
C GLU A 306 -14.12 -7.36 -9.95
N PRO A 307 -13.65 -6.86 -11.10
CA PRO A 307 -14.53 -6.42 -12.17
C PRO A 307 -15.41 -7.58 -12.63
N LYS A 308 -16.70 -7.30 -12.73
CA LYS A 308 -17.75 -8.23 -13.13
C LYS A 308 -18.24 -7.88 -14.52
N LYS A 309 -18.26 -8.85 -15.44
CA LYS A 309 -18.92 -8.67 -16.73
C LYS A 309 -20.44 -8.53 -16.53
N VAL A 310 -21.02 -7.47 -17.05
CA VAL A 310 -22.46 -7.15 -17.02
C VAL A 310 -22.95 -7.03 -18.46
N GLY A 311 -23.12 -8.18 -19.11
CA GLY A 311 -23.36 -8.28 -20.55
C GLY A 311 -22.07 -8.52 -21.34
N GLU A 312 -22.18 -8.57 -22.66
CA GLU A 312 -21.06 -8.96 -23.53
C GLU A 312 -19.90 -7.94 -23.52
N ASN A 313 -20.19 -6.65 -23.32
CA ASN A 313 -19.22 -5.55 -23.53
C ASN A 313 -19.23 -4.52 -22.38
N LYS A 314 -19.54 -4.93 -21.14
CA LYS A 314 -19.50 -4.01 -19.99
C LYS A 314 -18.85 -4.70 -18.82
N THR A 315 -17.86 -4.07 -18.21
CA THR A 315 -17.41 -4.43 -16.88
C THR A 315 -17.88 -3.38 -15.89
N GLU A 316 -18.44 -3.90 -14.81
CA GLU A 316 -18.77 -3.13 -13.64
C GLU A 316 -17.63 -3.30 -12.64
N TYR A 317 -17.03 -2.17 -12.28
CA TYR A 317 -16.06 -2.08 -11.19
C TYR A 317 -16.82 -1.59 -9.97
N SER A 318 -16.58 -2.20 -8.81
CA SER A 318 -17.18 -1.73 -7.59
C SER A 318 -16.25 -1.71 -6.38
N ILE A 319 -16.45 -0.70 -5.54
CA ILE A 319 -15.84 -0.62 -4.21
C ILE A 319 -16.94 -0.52 -3.17
N LEU A 320 -16.72 -1.02 -1.97
CA LEU A 320 -17.64 -0.92 -0.83
C LEU A 320 -17.04 0.07 0.17
N ILE A 321 -17.80 1.11 0.55
CA ILE A 321 -17.41 2.06 1.61
C ILE A 321 -18.63 2.20 2.53
N ARG A 322 -18.48 1.84 3.82
CA ARG A 322 -19.55 1.87 4.83
C ARG A 322 -20.82 1.12 4.41
N GLY A 323 -20.68 -0.09 3.87
CA GLY A 323 -21.79 -0.90 3.38
C GLY A 323 -22.53 -0.35 2.15
N LYS A 324 -22.12 0.80 1.60
CA LYS A 324 -22.62 1.31 0.33
C LYS A 324 -21.71 0.80 -0.79
N GLU A 325 -22.29 0.25 -1.84
CA GLU A 325 -21.54 -0.18 -3.03
C GLU A 325 -21.47 0.96 -4.05
N TYR A 326 -20.28 1.23 -4.54
CA TYR A 326 -19.95 2.32 -5.46
C TYR A 326 -19.59 1.69 -6.78
N LEU A 327 -20.32 2.04 -7.83
CA LEU A 327 -20.23 1.39 -9.12
C LEU A 327 -19.63 2.37 -10.13
N ARG A 328 -18.61 1.92 -10.86
CA ARG A 328 -18.24 2.46 -12.16
C ARG A 328 -18.68 1.45 -13.21
N ARG A 329 -19.57 1.87 -14.11
CA ARG A 329 -19.83 1.11 -15.34
C ARG A 329 -18.95 1.70 -16.42
N GLY A 330 -17.86 1.01 -16.71
CA GLY A 330 -17.18 1.19 -17.98
C GLY A 330 -17.97 0.41 -19.04
N GLU A 331 -18.09 0.97 -20.24
CA GLU A 331 -18.09 0.08 -21.39
C GLU A 331 -16.73 -0.63 -21.37
N ASP A 332 -16.75 -1.97 -21.35
CA ASP A 332 -15.53 -2.67 -21.69
C ASP A 332 -15.27 -2.40 -23.16
N GLU A 333 -14.05 -1.97 -23.42
CA GLU A 333 -13.24 -2.16 -24.62
C GLU A 333 -14.02 -2.76 -25.79
N TYR A 334 -14.20 -1.91 -26.81
CA TYR A 334 -14.80 -2.22 -28.10
C TYR A 334 -14.54 -3.67 -28.50
N ASN A 335 -15.57 -4.51 -28.39
CA ASN A 335 -15.50 -5.88 -28.86
C ASN A 335 -15.36 -5.82 -30.39
N LEU A 336 -14.10 -5.92 -30.85
CA LEU A 336 -13.66 -5.83 -32.24
C LEU A 336 -14.54 -6.68 -33.17
N ALA A 337 -15.03 -7.81 -32.67
CA ALA A 337 -15.94 -8.70 -33.36
C ALA A 337 -17.24 -8.00 -33.84
N THR A 338 -17.82 -7.11 -33.03
CA THR A 338 -19.10 -6.46 -33.38
C THR A 338 -18.91 -5.33 -34.41
N TYR A 339 -17.78 -4.62 -34.34
CA TYR A 339 -17.45 -3.57 -35.31
C TYR A 339 -16.99 -4.15 -36.66
N LEU A 340 -16.21 -5.23 -36.65
CA LEU A 340 -15.74 -5.88 -37.88
C LEU A 340 -16.88 -6.57 -38.64
N VAL A 341 -17.82 -7.22 -37.94
CA VAL A 341 -19.01 -7.82 -38.56
C VAL A 341 -19.90 -6.76 -39.20
N LYS A 342 -20.00 -5.57 -38.60
CA LYS A 342 -20.85 -4.48 -39.11
C LYS A 342 -20.19 -3.63 -40.21
N LYS A 343 -18.85 -3.55 -40.23
CA LYS A 343 -18.09 -2.73 -41.20
C LYS A 343 -17.67 -3.52 -42.44
N TYR A 344 -17.43 -4.83 -42.34
CA TYR A 344 -16.86 -5.61 -43.44
C TYR A 344 -17.83 -6.52 -44.18
N SER A 345 -19.11 -6.60 -43.80
CA SER A 345 -20.14 -7.36 -44.54
C SER A 345 -19.61 -8.70 -45.08
N LEU A 346 -18.93 -9.48 -44.24
CA LEU A 346 -18.36 -10.75 -44.66
C LEU A 346 -19.51 -11.73 -44.86
N GLY A 347 -19.87 -11.91 -46.13
CA GLY A 347 -20.80 -12.91 -46.58
C GLY A 347 -20.37 -14.29 -46.11
N SER A 348 -21.35 -15.07 -45.66
CA SER A 348 -21.24 -16.48 -45.36
C SER A 348 -20.56 -17.23 -46.50
N VAL A 349 -19.37 -17.77 -46.26
CA VAL A 349 -18.86 -18.92 -47.02
C VAL A 349 -19.03 -20.14 -46.12
N VAL A 350 -20.05 -20.92 -46.45
CA VAL A 350 -20.27 -22.26 -45.90
C VAL A 350 -19.19 -23.16 -46.51
N GLY A 351 -18.30 -23.67 -45.65
CA GLY A 351 -17.40 -24.78 -45.95
C GLY A 351 -17.57 -25.83 -44.86
N GLU A 352 -18.02 -27.02 -45.26
CA GLU A 352 -18.17 -28.18 -44.41
C GLU A 352 -16.80 -28.62 -43.87
N GLU A 353 -16.61 -28.52 -42.55
CA GLU A 353 -16.10 -29.59 -41.68
C GLU A 353 -16.02 -29.05 -40.24
N GLY A 354 -16.62 -29.80 -39.32
CA GLY A 354 -16.88 -29.37 -37.96
C GLY A 354 -15.62 -29.27 -37.10
N VAL A 355 -15.32 -28.05 -36.62
CA VAL A 355 -14.53 -27.84 -35.41
C VAL A 355 -15.28 -26.86 -34.52
N SER A 356 -15.89 -27.38 -33.45
CA SER A 356 -16.45 -26.60 -32.37
C SER A 356 -15.31 -26.04 -31.51
N LYS A 357 -14.91 -24.78 -31.72
CA LYS A 357 -14.05 -24.06 -30.77
C LYS A 357 -14.91 -23.51 -29.63
N THR A 358 -14.86 -24.20 -28.49
CA THR A 358 -15.39 -23.70 -27.22
C THR A 358 -14.43 -22.62 -26.70
N VAL A 359 -14.80 -21.35 -26.84
CA VAL A 359 -14.11 -20.23 -26.19
C VAL A 359 -14.52 -20.24 -24.72
N LEU A 360 -13.58 -20.56 -23.83
CA LEU A 360 -13.74 -20.48 -22.38
C LEU A 360 -12.96 -19.27 -21.85
N GLU A 361 -13.70 -18.40 -21.16
CA GLU A 361 -13.24 -17.15 -20.56
C GLU A 361 -12.43 -17.39 -19.27
N GLU A 362 -11.24 -16.80 -19.18
CA GLU A 362 -10.55 -16.44 -17.92
C GLU A 362 -9.58 -15.27 -18.16
N LYS A 363 -9.27 -14.50 -17.10
CA LYS A 363 -8.56 -13.20 -17.11
C LYS A 363 -7.04 -13.40 -17.32
N GLY A 364 -6.51 -12.87 -18.41
CA GLY A 364 -5.09 -12.70 -18.74
C GLY A 364 -4.98 -11.63 -19.83
N ASP A 365 -3.77 -11.17 -20.18
CA ASP A 365 -3.53 -10.41 -21.41
C ASP A 365 -4.29 -11.08 -22.56
N ILE A 366 -4.90 -10.31 -23.46
CA ILE A 366 -5.51 -10.88 -24.68
C ILE A 366 -4.48 -11.81 -25.37
N CYS A 367 -3.20 -11.46 -25.25
CA CYS A 367 -2.08 -12.21 -25.78
C CYS A 367 -1.52 -13.33 -24.90
N ASP A 368 -1.91 -13.46 -23.62
CA ASP A 368 -1.46 -14.55 -22.73
C ASP A 368 -2.10 -15.90 -23.10
N LYS A 369 -3.14 -15.89 -23.94
CA LYS A 369 -3.90 -17.09 -24.35
C LYS A 369 -3.42 -17.69 -25.67
N VAL A 370 -2.55 -16.98 -26.38
CA VAL A 370 -2.06 -17.40 -27.69
C VAL A 370 -0.80 -18.24 -27.47
N ASN A 371 -0.79 -19.49 -27.95
CA ASN A 371 0.41 -20.34 -27.91
C ASN A 371 1.42 -19.82 -28.96
N LEU A 372 2.51 -19.19 -28.52
CA LEU A 372 3.36 -18.32 -29.35
C LEU A 372 4.48 -18.99 -30.16
N LEU A 373 4.39 -20.30 -30.43
CA LEU A 373 5.34 -20.99 -31.31
C LEU A 373 4.74 -21.13 -32.71
N PHE A 374 4.66 -20.04 -33.47
CA PHE A 374 4.19 -20.07 -34.85
C PHE A 374 5.36 -19.97 -35.81
N SER A 375 5.45 -20.92 -36.75
CA SER A 375 6.33 -20.75 -37.91
C SER A 375 5.79 -19.65 -38.83
N GLU A 376 6.62 -19.09 -39.71
CA GLU A 376 6.17 -18.10 -40.73
C GLU A 376 4.96 -18.61 -41.54
N LYS A 377 4.87 -19.94 -41.74
CA LYS A 377 3.76 -20.60 -42.43
C LYS A 377 2.46 -20.62 -41.62
N ASP A 378 2.56 -20.62 -40.29
CA ASP A 378 1.42 -20.62 -39.37
C ASP A 378 0.88 -19.19 -39.17
N LEU A 379 1.75 -18.17 -39.16
CA LEU A 379 1.32 -16.76 -39.10
C LEU A 379 0.47 -16.34 -40.30
N ARG A 380 0.72 -16.91 -41.49
CA ARG A 380 -0.12 -16.66 -42.68
C ARG A 380 -1.54 -17.25 -42.56
N LYS A 381 -1.76 -18.15 -41.61
CA LYS A 381 -3.04 -18.81 -41.36
C LYS A 381 -3.68 -18.36 -40.04
N GLY A 382 -2.93 -17.64 -39.20
CA GLY A 382 -3.39 -17.13 -37.91
C GLY A 382 -4.46 -16.05 -38.07
N SER A 383 -5.32 -15.94 -37.06
CA SER A 383 -6.25 -14.84 -36.93
C SER A 383 -5.50 -13.50 -36.75
N PRO A 384 -6.11 -12.36 -37.11
CA PRO A 384 -5.52 -11.03 -36.87
C PRO A 384 -5.10 -10.81 -35.42
N GLU A 385 -5.83 -11.37 -34.46
CA GLU A 385 -5.53 -11.32 -33.02
C GLU A 385 -4.27 -12.14 -32.69
N GLU A 386 -4.13 -13.35 -33.22
CA GLU A 386 -2.92 -14.17 -33.03
C GLU A 386 -1.68 -13.46 -33.61
N VAL A 387 -1.80 -12.86 -34.80
CA VAL A 387 -0.71 -12.07 -35.42
C VAL A 387 -0.36 -10.84 -34.59
N ALA A 388 -1.36 -10.10 -34.10
CA ALA A 388 -1.18 -8.95 -33.23
C ALA A 388 -0.46 -9.33 -31.93
N CYS A 389 -0.83 -10.47 -31.34
CA CYS A 389 -0.24 -10.97 -30.11
C CYS A 389 1.18 -11.50 -30.29
N THR A 390 1.48 -12.16 -31.41
CA THR A 390 2.86 -12.47 -31.76
C THR A 390 3.70 -11.22 -31.93
N ALA A 391 3.19 -10.19 -32.63
CA ALA A 391 3.90 -8.92 -32.78
C ALA A 391 4.18 -8.23 -31.43
N ILE A 392 3.20 -8.23 -30.51
CA ILE A 392 3.39 -7.71 -29.15
C ILE A 392 4.45 -8.49 -28.38
N PHE A 393 4.48 -9.82 -28.51
CA PHE A 393 5.49 -10.66 -27.85
C PHE A 393 6.91 -10.34 -28.33
N GLU A 394 7.12 -10.26 -29.64
CA GLU A 394 8.41 -9.89 -30.24
C GLU A 394 8.84 -8.47 -29.80
N LEU A 395 7.92 -7.51 -29.82
CA LEU A 395 8.20 -6.14 -29.35
C LEU A 395 8.51 -6.08 -27.84
N LYS A 396 7.89 -6.95 -27.03
CA LYS A 396 8.24 -7.10 -25.60
C LYS A 396 9.63 -7.71 -25.42
N GLN A 397 10.08 -8.60 -26.30
CA GLN A 397 11.47 -9.08 -26.28
C GLN A 397 12.44 -7.95 -26.62
N VAL A 398 12.14 -7.13 -27.62
CA VAL A 398 12.92 -5.91 -27.92
C VAL A 398 12.99 -4.99 -26.70
N LEU A 399 11.91 -4.83 -25.93
CA LEU A 399 11.94 -4.06 -24.67
C LEU A 399 12.86 -4.65 -23.61
N GLN A 400 13.02 -5.98 -23.56
CA GLN A 400 13.90 -6.66 -22.61
C GLN A 400 15.36 -6.61 -23.04
N GLU A 401 15.64 -6.71 -24.35
CA GLU A 401 16.99 -6.84 -24.89
C GLU A 401 17.63 -5.50 -25.26
N ALA A 402 16.88 -4.59 -25.89
CA ALA A 402 17.43 -3.38 -26.51
C ALA A 402 17.39 -2.13 -25.61
N GLY A 403 17.36 -2.34 -24.28
CA GLY A 403 16.86 -1.40 -23.25
C GLY A 403 17.06 0.10 -23.48
N ASN A 404 18.24 0.56 -23.90
CA ASN A 404 18.55 1.98 -24.14
C ASN A 404 19.22 2.26 -25.50
N GLU A 405 19.18 1.33 -26.44
CA GLU A 405 19.76 1.53 -27.77
C GLU A 405 18.90 2.52 -28.56
N ALA A 406 19.55 3.47 -29.23
CA ALA A 406 18.91 4.41 -30.13
C ALA A 406 19.10 3.96 -31.58
N ASP A 407 18.06 4.11 -32.40
CA ASP A 407 18.18 3.95 -33.84
C ASP A 407 18.97 5.11 -34.47
N ASP A 408 19.20 5.04 -35.79
CA ASP A 408 19.92 6.09 -36.55
C ASP A 408 19.26 7.48 -36.46
N SER A 409 18.00 7.56 -36.06
CA SER A 409 17.27 8.81 -35.83
C SER A 409 17.36 9.33 -34.38
N GLY A 410 18.14 8.66 -33.53
CA GLY A 410 18.33 9.02 -32.12
C GLY A 410 17.14 8.68 -31.23
N VAL A 411 16.23 7.82 -31.72
CA VAL A 411 15.03 7.39 -31.00
C VAL A 411 15.31 6.07 -30.30
N LEU A 412 15.01 6.00 -29.00
CA LEU A 412 15.21 4.77 -28.24
C LEU A 412 14.32 3.66 -28.80
N LEU A 413 14.90 2.49 -29.07
CA LEU A 413 14.18 1.33 -29.59
C LEU A 413 13.03 0.93 -28.64
N ARG A 414 13.22 1.10 -27.33
CA ARG A 414 12.15 0.92 -26.34
C ARG A 414 10.97 1.87 -26.51
N ASP A 415 11.20 3.13 -26.86
CA ASP A 415 10.14 4.13 -27.01
C ASP A 415 9.33 3.81 -28.28
N ARG A 416 10.01 3.41 -29.35
CA ARG A 416 9.39 2.95 -30.60
C ARG A 416 8.60 1.65 -30.40
N ALA A 417 9.15 0.68 -29.66
CA ALA A 417 8.47 -0.56 -29.33
C ALA A 417 7.20 -0.30 -28.50
N ASN A 418 7.29 0.55 -27.47
CA ASN A 418 6.13 0.96 -26.68
C ASN A 418 5.06 1.66 -27.54
N PHE A 419 5.46 2.53 -28.48
CA PHE A 419 4.51 3.19 -29.39
C PHE A 419 3.76 2.17 -30.25
N LEU A 420 4.48 1.23 -30.86
CA LEU A 420 3.91 0.20 -31.72
C LEU A 420 3.00 -0.75 -30.93
N ILE A 421 3.41 -1.20 -29.75
CA ILE A 421 2.58 -2.01 -28.86
C ILE A 421 1.29 -1.25 -28.53
N GLY A 422 1.39 0.02 -28.14
CA GLY A 422 0.24 0.84 -27.80
C GLY A 422 -0.73 1.02 -28.98
N LYS A 423 -0.19 1.16 -30.20
CA LYS A 423 -0.98 1.23 -31.44
C LYS A 423 -1.67 -0.10 -31.75
N ILE A 424 -0.98 -1.23 -31.60
CA ILE A 424 -1.57 -2.57 -31.79
C ILE A 424 -2.71 -2.79 -30.80
N TYR A 425 -2.51 -2.49 -29.51
CA TYR A 425 -3.59 -2.59 -28.53
C TYR A 425 -4.79 -1.71 -28.90
N LYS A 426 -4.56 -0.47 -29.34
CA LYS A 426 -5.64 0.45 -29.72
C LYS A 426 -6.39 0.00 -30.97
N GLU A 427 -5.67 -0.29 -32.05
CA GLU A 427 -6.23 -0.44 -33.39
C GLU A 427 -6.64 -1.87 -33.70
N GLN A 428 -5.93 -2.85 -33.14
CA GLN A 428 -6.11 -4.26 -33.48
C GLN A 428 -6.77 -5.06 -32.36
N LEU A 429 -6.50 -4.75 -31.10
CA LEU A 429 -7.06 -5.51 -29.96
C LEU A 429 -8.22 -4.80 -29.25
N GLY A 430 -8.38 -3.49 -29.44
CA GLY A 430 -9.40 -2.70 -28.77
C GLY A 430 -9.15 -2.43 -27.29
N ASP A 431 -8.00 -2.84 -26.74
CA ASP A 431 -7.62 -2.65 -25.33
C ASP A 431 -7.12 -1.22 -25.10
N SER A 432 -8.07 -0.32 -24.84
CA SER A 432 -7.81 1.11 -24.66
C SER A 432 -6.95 1.40 -23.43
N SER A 433 -7.03 0.54 -22.41
CA SER A 433 -6.29 0.70 -21.15
C SER A 433 -4.80 0.45 -21.36
N ARG A 434 -4.44 -0.69 -21.95
CA ARG A 434 -3.06 -1.03 -22.30
C ARG A 434 -2.51 -0.15 -23.40
N ALA A 435 -3.34 0.18 -24.39
CA ALA A 435 -2.96 1.15 -25.41
C ALA A 435 -2.48 2.46 -24.77
N LEU A 436 -3.26 2.99 -23.82
CA LEU A 436 -2.91 4.22 -23.12
C LEU A 436 -1.59 4.08 -22.34
N GLU A 437 -1.43 3.00 -21.58
CA GLU A 437 -0.21 2.71 -20.81
C GLU A 437 1.05 2.68 -21.69
N TYR A 438 1.03 1.89 -22.77
CA TYR A 438 2.16 1.76 -23.68
C TYR A 438 2.43 3.05 -24.48
N LEU A 439 1.39 3.77 -24.89
CA LEU A 439 1.56 5.07 -25.54
C LEU A 439 2.17 6.11 -24.59
N GLU A 440 1.75 6.16 -23.31
CA GLU A 440 2.34 7.06 -22.32
C GLU A 440 3.82 6.74 -22.07
N ARG A 441 4.20 5.45 -22.02
CA ARG A 441 5.60 5.03 -21.96
C ARG A 441 6.39 5.46 -23.20
N SER A 442 5.78 5.40 -24.38
CA SER A 442 6.46 5.73 -25.64
C SER A 442 6.87 7.20 -25.76
N ILE A 443 6.21 8.10 -25.03
CA ILE A 443 6.54 9.53 -25.06
C ILE A 443 7.50 9.97 -23.96
N SER A 444 7.98 9.03 -23.13
CA SER A 444 8.81 9.34 -21.95
C SER A 444 10.16 9.98 -22.33
N GLY A 445 10.77 9.56 -23.44
CA GLY A 445 11.97 10.19 -24.00
C GLY A 445 11.71 11.47 -24.80
N ASN A 446 10.45 11.77 -25.15
CA ASN A 446 10.01 12.88 -26.02
C ASN A 446 10.88 13.05 -27.29
N ARG A 447 11.28 11.94 -27.91
CA ARG A 447 12.10 11.86 -29.14
C ARG A 447 11.40 11.00 -30.18
N GLY A 448 11.55 11.37 -31.45
CA GLY A 448 11.04 10.61 -32.59
C GLY A 448 9.81 11.21 -33.27
N GLU A 449 9.64 10.84 -34.53
CA GLU A 449 8.57 11.37 -35.40
C GLU A 449 7.17 10.92 -34.97
N PHE A 450 7.05 9.83 -34.20
CA PHE A 450 5.77 9.32 -33.71
C PHE A 450 5.19 10.09 -32.51
N ILE A 451 5.96 10.97 -31.86
CA ILE A 451 5.54 11.68 -30.64
C ILE A 451 4.24 12.48 -30.82
N PRO A 452 4.04 13.27 -31.91
CA PRO A 452 2.78 13.98 -32.12
C PRO A 452 1.58 13.03 -32.28
N GLU A 453 1.77 11.91 -32.97
CA GLU A 453 0.73 10.88 -33.13
C GLU A 453 0.42 10.22 -31.78
N ALA A 454 1.44 9.81 -31.02
CA ALA A 454 1.27 9.24 -29.68
C ALA A 454 0.51 10.17 -28.74
N LYS A 455 0.88 11.46 -28.67
CA LYS A 455 0.17 12.48 -27.86
C LYS A 455 -1.30 12.63 -28.27
N LYS A 456 -1.59 12.61 -29.57
CA LYS A 456 -2.96 12.63 -30.09
C LYS A 456 -3.72 11.37 -29.66
N LEU A 457 -3.15 10.18 -29.86
CA LEU A 457 -3.77 8.91 -29.49
C LEU A 457 -4.05 8.83 -27.98
N ILE A 458 -3.14 9.32 -27.13
CA ILE A 458 -3.30 9.43 -25.67
C ILE A 458 -4.47 10.35 -25.33
N SER A 459 -4.53 11.53 -25.95
CA SER A 459 -5.62 12.50 -25.74
C SER A 459 -6.98 11.92 -26.14
N ASP A 460 -7.05 11.27 -27.29
CA ASP A 460 -8.25 10.60 -27.78
C ASP A 460 -8.66 9.46 -26.83
N LEU A 461 -7.74 8.57 -26.43
CA LEU A 461 -8.02 7.49 -25.50
C LEU A 461 -8.50 8.00 -24.13
N LYS A 462 -7.87 9.06 -23.61
CA LYS A 462 -8.31 9.68 -22.34
C LYS A 462 -9.72 10.24 -22.45
N ARG A 463 -10.07 10.87 -23.58
CA ARG A 463 -11.43 11.35 -23.85
C ARG A 463 -12.41 10.18 -23.96
N ASP A 464 -12.11 9.17 -24.76
CA ASP A 464 -13.00 8.03 -25.00
C ASP A 464 -13.26 7.23 -23.71
N ILE A 465 -12.22 7.04 -22.88
CA ILE A 465 -12.33 6.43 -21.54
C ILE A 465 -13.17 7.28 -20.58
N GLN A 466 -13.15 8.61 -20.72
CA GLN A 466 -13.95 9.53 -19.91
C GLN A 466 -15.41 9.59 -20.37
N GLU A 467 -15.66 9.63 -21.68
CA GLU A 467 -16.99 9.74 -22.28
C GLU A 467 -17.79 8.43 -22.19
N GLY A 468 -17.14 7.26 -22.30
CA GLY A 468 -17.78 5.94 -22.18
C GLY A 468 -18.01 5.45 -20.75
N ALA A 469 -17.46 6.14 -19.74
CA ALA A 469 -17.59 5.74 -18.35
C ALA A 469 -18.77 6.44 -17.66
N VAL A 470 -19.81 5.68 -17.33
CA VAL A 470 -20.89 6.15 -16.47
C VAL A 470 -20.43 6.01 -15.02
N TYR A 471 -20.03 7.14 -14.45
CA TYR A 471 -19.74 7.26 -13.03
C TYR A 471 -21.04 7.50 -12.29
N LYS A 472 -21.31 6.72 -11.25
CA LYS A 472 -22.31 7.07 -10.25
C LYS A 472 -21.58 7.69 -9.05
N PRO A 473 -21.33 9.02 -9.05
CA PRO A 473 -20.79 9.66 -7.85
C PRO A 473 -21.75 9.42 -6.70
N VAL A 474 -21.20 9.26 -5.50
CA VAL A 474 -21.99 9.04 -4.30
C VAL A 474 -21.63 10.10 -3.28
N ASP A 475 -22.68 10.72 -2.76
CA ASP A 475 -22.59 11.75 -1.75
C ASP A 475 -22.57 11.06 -0.38
N LEU A 476 -21.45 11.23 0.31
CA LEU A 476 -21.27 10.84 1.69
C LEU A 476 -21.43 12.07 2.57
N GLN A 477 -21.95 11.87 3.79
CA GLN A 477 -22.10 12.94 4.77
C GLN A 477 -21.18 12.64 5.96
N GLU A 478 -20.14 13.46 6.12
CA GLU A 478 -19.17 13.39 7.21
C GLU A 478 -19.39 14.60 8.12
N GLY A 479 -20.09 14.41 9.24
CA GLY A 479 -20.56 15.53 10.04
C GLY A 479 -21.48 16.44 9.21
N ASN A 480 -21.07 17.69 9.03
CA ASN A 480 -21.80 18.68 8.22
C ASN A 480 -21.32 18.78 6.77
N ASP A 481 -20.27 18.03 6.39
CA ASP A 481 -19.67 18.12 5.08
C ASP A 481 -20.23 17.06 4.13
N ALA A 482 -20.57 17.50 2.92
CA ALA A 482 -20.80 16.61 1.79
C ALA A 482 -19.45 16.22 1.16
N VAL A 483 -19.19 14.92 1.07
CA VAL A 483 -18.03 14.32 0.44
C VAL A 483 -18.51 13.53 -0.77
N HIS A 484 -18.16 13.97 -1.97
CA HIS A 484 -18.48 13.26 -3.20
C HIS A 484 -17.33 12.31 -3.54
N VAL A 485 -17.61 11.02 -3.67
CA VAL A 485 -16.61 10.02 -4.06
C VAL A 485 -16.95 9.45 -5.43
N LYS A 486 -15.95 9.40 -6.30
CA LYS A 486 -16.04 8.86 -7.65
C LYS A 486 -14.94 7.83 -7.86
N LEU A 487 -15.33 6.58 -8.15
CA LEU A 487 -14.38 5.53 -8.53
C LEU A 487 -13.85 5.81 -9.93
N LEU A 488 -12.56 6.12 -10.04
CA LEU A 488 -11.90 6.34 -11.33
C LEU A 488 -11.54 5.02 -11.99
N ARG A 489 -10.78 4.12 -11.35
CA ARG A 489 -10.44 2.79 -11.88
C ARG A 489 -10.02 1.82 -10.78
N ILE A 490 -10.02 0.52 -11.08
CA ILE A 490 -9.34 -0.48 -10.26
C ILE A 490 -7.96 -0.72 -10.88
N ILE A 491 -6.91 -0.50 -10.09
CA ILE A 491 -5.53 -0.74 -10.49
C ILE A 491 -5.20 -2.18 -10.06
N ARG A 492 -4.83 -3.01 -11.03
CA ARG A 492 -4.26 -4.33 -10.75
C ARG A 492 -2.74 -4.20 -10.66
N PRO A 493 -2.11 -4.92 -9.72
CA PRO A 493 -0.65 -5.01 -9.70
C PRO A 493 -0.18 -5.57 -11.05
N SER A 494 0.95 -5.03 -11.53
CA SER A 494 1.62 -5.61 -12.68
C SER A 494 2.09 -7.03 -12.34
N PRO A 495 2.25 -7.92 -13.32
CA PRO A 495 2.79 -9.26 -13.10
C PRO A 495 4.07 -9.34 -12.25
N ASP A 496 4.92 -8.32 -12.35
CA ASP A 496 6.21 -8.26 -11.65
C ASP A 496 6.08 -7.69 -10.21
N GLU A 497 4.96 -7.03 -9.93
CA GLU A 497 4.59 -6.54 -8.61
C GLU A 497 3.81 -7.58 -7.78
N GLU A 498 3.32 -8.65 -8.39
CA GLU A 498 2.55 -9.67 -7.69
C GLU A 498 3.43 -10.57 -6.82
N SER A 499 2.94 -10.87 -5.61
CA SER A 499 3.52 -11.93 -4.78
C SER A 499 3.45 -13.27 -5.52
N TYR A 500 4.55 -14.04 -5.50
CA TYR A 500 4.60 -15.36 -6.13
C TYR A 500 5.23 -16.42 -5.21
N ALA A 501 4.91 -17.67 -5.49
CA ALA A 501 5.41 -18.85 -4.81
C ALA A 501 5.97 -19.84 -5.82
N VAL A 502 7.11 -20.44 -5.52
CA VAL A 502 7.70 -21.52 -6.31
C VAL A 502 7.27 -22.83 -5.66
N ILE A 503 6.37 -23.56 -6.32
CA ILE A 503 5.81 -24.80 -5.82
C ILE A 503 6.17 -25.94 -6.77
N GLU A 504 6.67 -27.03 -6.20
CA GLU A 504 6.79 -28.31 -6.89
C GLU A 504 5.64 -29.21 -6.53
N THR A 505 5.05 -29.82 -7.55
CA THR A 505 4.01 -30.84 -7.37
C THR A 505 4.51 -32.14 -7.98
N GLU A 506 4.29 -33.25 -7.28
CA GLU A 506 4.59 -34.56 -7.84
C GLU A 506 3.81 -34.77 -9.15
N GLN A 507 4.55 -35.03 -10.24
CA GLN A 507 3.93 -35.46 -11.49
C GLN A 507 3.55 -36.92 -11.34
N THR A 508 2.26 -37.19 -11.05
CA THR A 508 1.72 -38.55 -11.19
C THR A 508 2.09 -39.09 -12.58
N PRO A 509 2.80 -40.22 -12.71
CA PRO A 509 3.22 -40.75 -14.01
C PRO A 509 2.02 -40.88 -14.95
N GLN A 510 2.04 -40.14 -16.05
CA GLN A 510 1.01 -40.20 -17.08
C GLN A 510 1.40 -41.29 -18.09
N SER A 511 1.01 -42.53 -17.83
CA SER A 511 0.60 -43.48 -18.87
C SER A 511 0.23 -44.82 -18.24
N GLU A 512 -1.04 -45.19 -18.33
CA GLU A 512 -1.29 -46.56 -18.74
C GLU A 512 -0.75 -46.67 -20.18
N PRO A 513 0.08 -47.68 -20.50
CA PRO A 513 0.63 -47.81 -21.84
C PRO A 513 -0.54 -47.92 -22.84
N LYS A 514 -0.62 -46.97 -23.78
CA LYS A 514 -1.66 -46.95 -24.84
C LYS A 514 -1.59 -48.16 -25.78
N LYS A 515 -0.47 -48.90 -25.75
CA LYS A 515 -0.27 -50.15 -26.47
C LYS A 515 0.10 -51.24 -25.48
N GLY A 516 -0.61 -52.37 -25.52
CA GLY A 516 -0.25 -53.55 -24.75
C GLY A 516 1.14 -54.06 -25.15
N ILE A 517 1.84 -54.75 -24.26
CA ILE A 517 3.12 -55.43 -24.55
C ILE A 517 3.03 -56.26 -25.86
N ASP A 518 1.87 -56.84 -26.14
CA ASP A 518 1.62 -57.63 -27.36
C ASP A 518 1.76 -56.82 -28.65
N GLU A 519 1.41 -55.54 -28.64
CA GLU A 519 1.47 -54.65 -29.80
C GLU A 519 2.92 -54.19 -30.05
N ILE A 520 3.65 -53.92 -28.96
CA ILE A 520 5.10 -53.61 -28.97
C ILE A 520 5.90 -54.83 -29.47
N MET A 521 5.53 -56.05 -29.04
CA MET A 521 6.20 -57.28 -29.47
C MET A 521 5.93 -57.60 -30.95
N SER A 522 4.75 -57.24 -31.47
CA SER A 522 4.42 -57.40 -32.89
C SER A 522 5.19 -56.43 -33.80
N GLU A 523 5.44 -55.20 -33.34
CA GLU A 523 6.16 -54.16 -34.09
C GLU A 523 7.69 -54.28 -34.01
N LEU A 524 8.20 -55.13 -33.13
CA LEU A 524 9.63 -55.46 -33.01
C LEU A 524 10.05 -56.69 -33.85
N GLU A 525 9.14 -57.32 -34.60
CA GLU A 525 9.38 -58.55 -35.37
C GLU A 525 9.96 -59.73 -34.55
N ILE A 526 9.74 -59.73 -33.23
CA ILE A 526 10.13 -60.83 -32.35
C ILE A 526 8.99 -61.85 -32.34
N THR A 527 8.95 -62.71 -33.36
CA THR A 527 8.11 -63.91 -33.34
C THR A 527 8.80 -65.02 -32.57
N PRO A 528 8.06 -65.93 -31.90
CA PRO A 528 8.63 -67.15 -31.32
C PRO A 528 9.51 -67.89 -32.35
N ASP A 529 9.12 -67.91 -33.63
CA ASP A 529 9.84 -68.57 -34.71
C ASP A 529 11.23 -67.98 -35.00
N ASN A 530 11.46 -66.69 -34.72
CA ASN A 530 12.78 -66.06 -34.82
C ASN A 530 13.73 -66.44 -33.67
N ILE A 531 13.19 -66.89 -32.53
CA ILE A 531 13.98 -67.47 -31.42
C ILE A 531 14.25 -68.97 -31.69
N TYR A 532 13.32 -69.67 -32.35
CA TYR A 532 13.45 -71.11 -32.63
C TYR A 532 14.43 -71.47 -33.77
N SER A 533 14.73 -70.57 -34.71
CA SER A 533 15.54 -70.91 -35.89
C SER A 533 17.07 -70.73 -35.72
N ARG A 534 17.54 -70.13 -34.61
CA ARG A 534 18.99 -69.94 -34.33
C ARG A 534 19.49 -70.58 -33.03
N GLY A 535 18.64 -71.28 -32.29
CA GLY A 535 18.99 -71.96 -31.04
C GLY A 535 19.35 -73.43 -31.24
N ASN A 536 20.56 -73.82 -30.84
CA ASN A 536 21.02 -75.21 -30.76
C ASN A 536 20.06 -76.05 -29.91
N ALA A 537 19.77 -77.30 -30.31
CA ALA A 537 18.79 -78.20 -29.66
C ALA A 537 19.00 -78.39 -28.14
N LYS A 538 20.21 -78.11 -27.65
CA LYS A 538 20.56 -78.10 -26.22
C LYS A 538 19.92 -76.96 -25.41
N PHE A 539 19.59 -75.83 -26.05
CA PHE A 539 18.86 -74.72 -25.43
C PHE A 539 17.43 -75.13 -25.02
N LYS A 540 16.82 -76.02 -25.80
CA LYS A 540 15.46 -76.54 -25.52
C LYS A 540 15.45 -77.44 -24.27
N GLU A 541 16.47 -78.27 -24.08
CA GLU A 541 16.57 -79.16 -22.89
C GLU A 541 16.91 -78.39 -21.61
N GLU A 542 17.84 -77.43 -21.66
CA GLU A 542 18.21 -76.65 -20.47
C GLU A 542 17.09 -75.69 -20.04
N TRP A 543 16.34 -75.11 -20.99
CA TRP A 543 15.19 -74.25 -20.69
C TRP A 543 13.98 -75.03 -20.15
N LEU A 544 13.71 -76.24 -20.66
CA LEU A 544 12.67 -77.12 -20.13
C LEU A 544 13.03 -77.74 -18.76
N SER A 545 14.33 -77.92 -18.47
CA SER A 545 14.80 -78.42 -17.16
C SER A 545 14.66 -77.41 -16.01
N ALA A 546 14.42 -76.13 -16.32
CA ALA A 546 14.22 -75.06 -15.34
C ALA A 546 12.80 -74.98 -14.75
N GLY A 547 11.91 -75.93 -15.09
CA GLY A 547 10.75 -76.28 -14.27
C GLY A 547 9.62 -75.25 -14.18
N THR A 548 9.09 -74.76 -15.31
CA THR A 548 7.78 -74.07 -15.30
C THR A 548 6.99 -74.37 -16.57
N ALA A 549 5.90 -75.12 -16.43
CA ALA A 549 4.89 -75.23 -17.47
C ALA A 549 4.14 -73.89 -17.61
N LEU A 550 4.17 -73.32 -18.82
CA LEU A 550 3.45 -72.08 -19.14
C LEU A 550 2.08 -72.42 -19.72
N VAL A 551 1.02 -71.81 -19.18
CA VAL A 551 -0.35 -71.95 -19.69
C VAL A 551 -0.85 -70.59 -20.16
N ARG A 552 -1.47 -70.57 -21.34
CA ARG A 552 -1.98 -69.36 -22.00
C ARG A 552 -3.51 -69.34 -21.90
N GLU A 553 -4.07 -68.29 -21.31
CA GLU A 553 -5.51 -68.11 -21.18
C GLU A 553 -5.85 -66.60 -21.25
N GLY A 554 -6.79 -66.21 -22.10
CA GLY A 554 -7.23 -64.81 -22.22
C GLY A 554 -6.18 -63.79 -22.68
N GLY A 555 -5.12 -64.23 -23.37
CA GLY A 555 -4.04 -63.35 -23.83
C GLY A 555 -2.95 -63.06 -22.80
N GLN A 556 -3.00 -63.66 -21.60
CA GLN A 556 -1.98 -63.51 -20.57
C GLN A 556 -1.21 -64.83 -20.33
N LEU A 557 0.05 -64.71 -19.88
CA LEU A 557 0.96 -65.82 -19.56
C LEU A 557 1.02 -66.04 -18.04
N TYR A 558 0.77 -67.28 -17.61
CA TYR A 558 0.83 -67.70 -16.21
C TYR A 558 1.86 -68.81 -16.02
N THR A 559 2.48 -68.88 -14.85
CA THR A 559 3.17 -70.11 -14.39
C THR A 559 2.24 -70.88 -13.46
N MET A 560 2.33 -72.20 -13.51
CA MET A 560 1.77 -73.08 -12.48
C MET A 560 2.85 -73.33 -11.43
N ASP A 561 2.58 -72.95 -10.18
CA ASP A 561 3.34 -73.46 -9.04
C ASP A 561 2.82 -74.88 -8.71
N GLU A 562 3.60 -75.91 -9.02
CA GLU A 562 3.22 -77.31 -8.82
C GLU A 562 3.02 -77.66 -7.33
N SER A 563 3.54 -76.86 -6.40
CA SER A 563 3.38 -77.11 -4.96
C SER A 563 2.08 -76.54 -4.37
N ALA A 564 1.44 -75.57 -5.03
CA ALA A 564 0.30 -74.83 -4.49
C ALA A 564 -0.97 -74.85 -5.39
N GLY A 565 -0.88 -75.31 -6.63
CA GLY A 565 -2.02 -75.38 -7.56
C GLY A 565 -2.64 -74.01 -7.91
N GLN A 566 -1.91 -72.92 -7.67
CA GLN A 566 -2.39 -71.54 -7.84
C GLN A 566 -1.66 -70.85 -9.02
N LYS A 567 -2.42 -70.13 -9.85
CA LYS A 567 -1.88 -69.40 -11.02
C LYS A 567 -1.27 -68.08 -10.55
N VAL A 568 0.02 -67.85 -10.84
CA VAL A 568 0.72 -66.59 -10.49
C VAL A 568 1.01 -65.78 -11.77
N LYS A 569 0.70 -64.49 -11.75
CA LYS A 569 0.95 -63.55 -12.87
C LYS A 569 2.45 -63.25 -12.96
N LEU A 570 3.03 -63.47 -14.14
CA LEU A 570 4.48 -63.33 -14.34
C LEU A 570 4.91 -61.85 -14.41
N ASN A 571 5.58 -61.35 -13.36
CA ASN A 571 6.44 -60.17 -13.45
C ASN A 571 7.89 -60.66 -13.47
N VAL A 572 8.55 -60.63 -14.62
CA VAL A 572 9.95 -61.07 -14.70
C VAL A 572 10.85 -59.99 -14.12
N VAL A 573 11.31 -60.21 -12.88
CA VAL A 573 12.34 -59.41 -12.22
C VAL A 573 13.66 -60.17 -12.36
N LEU A 574 14.54 -59.71 -13.24
CA LEU A 574 15.91 -60.23 -13.34
C LEU A 574 16.86 -59.25 -12.66
N THR A 575 17.53 -59.73 -11.61
CA THR A 575 18.61 -58.97 -10.97
C THR A 575 19.83 -58.95 -11.89
N VAL A 576 20.63 -57.88 -11.83
CA VAL A 576 21.87 -57.70 -12.61
C VAL A 576 22.77 -58.93 -12.50
N ASP A 577 22.84 -59.52 -11.31
CA ASP A 577 23.64 -60.70 -11.01
C ASP A 577 23.17 -61.98 -11.74
N LYS A 578 21.85 -62.11 -12.00
CA LYS A 578 21.28 -63.22 -12.80
C LYS A 578 21.52 -62.99 -14.30
N LEU A 579 21.42 -61.75 -14.76
CA LEU A 579 21.72 -61.37 -16.14
C LEU A 579 23.19 -61.63 -16.48
N LEU A 580 24.12 -61.21 -15.61
CA LEU A 580 25.55 -61.44 -15.77
C LEU A 580 25.89 -62.94 -15.76
N LYS A 581 25.25 -63.77 -14.92
CA LYS A 581 25.46 -65.23 -14.92
C LYS A 581 24.94 -65.95 -16.17
N ILE A 582 23.81 -65.52 -16.71
CA ILE A 582 23.27 -66.05 -17.97
C ILE A 582 24.21 -65.65 -19.12
N TRP A 583 24.71 -64.42 -19.08
CA TRP A 583 25.58 -63.87 -20.11
C TRP A 583 26.99 -64.48 -20.11
N ASP A 584 27.62 -64.59 -18.94
CA ASP A 584 28.92 -65.25 -18.77
C ASP A 584 28.87 -66.70 -19.28
N ASN A 585 27.75 -67.41 -19.08
CA ASN A 585 27.58 -68.77 -19.60
C ASN A 585 27.39 -68.85 -21.13
N LEU A 586 26.80 -67.82 -21.74
CA LEU A 586 26.62 -67.75 -23.20
C LEU A 586 27.94 -67.44 -23.92
N TYR A 587 28.74 -66.54 -23.35
CA TYR A 587 29.97 -66.05 -24.00
C TYR A 587 31.23 -66.81 -23.61
N ALA A 588 31.30 -67.45 -22.42
CA ALA A 588 32.43 -68.29 -22.05
C ALA A 588 32.65 -69.51 -22.97
N LYS A 589 31.67 -69.86 -23.80
CA LYS A 589 31.75 -70.99 -24.76
C LYS A 589 32.07 -70.55 -26.19
N GLN A 590 32.06 -69.26 -26.50
CA GLN A 590 32.43 -68.76 -27.83
C GLN A 590 33.86 -68.24 -27.81
N ASN A 591 34.76 -68.94 -28.48
CA ASN A 591 36.19 -68.60 -28.57
C ASN A 591 36.43 -67.49 -29.62
N ASN A 592 35.66 -66.41 -29.56
CA ASN A 592 35.73 -65.26 -30.46
C ASN A 592 36.14 -64.00 -29.66
N ALA A 593 37.24 -63.37 -30.08
CA ALA A 593 37.82 -62.21 -29.40
C ALA A 593 36.90 -60.97 -29.40
N ASP A 594 36.05 -60.81 -30.41
CA ASP A 594 35.11 -59.68 -30.48
C ASP A 594 33.96 -59.87 -29.49
N ALA A 595 33.48 -61.11 -29.35
CA ALA A 595 32.45 -61.51 -28.41
C ALA A 595 32.92 -61.33 -26.95
N GLN A 596 34.20 -61.61 -26.67
CA GLN A 596 34.79 -61.37 -25.36
C GLN A 596 35.03 -59.88 -25.07
N ARG A 597 35.45 -59.07 -26.07
CA ARG A 597 35.56 -57.61 -25.91
C ARG A 597 34.22 -56.94 -25.63
N GLU A 598 33.18 -57.38 -26.32
CA GLU A 598 31.83 -56.85 -26.15
C GLU A 598 31.25 -57.24 -24.77
N ALA A 599 31.53 -58.48 -24.32
CA ALA A 599 31.20 -58.92 -22.97
C ALA A 599 31.96 -58.12 -21.88
N GLU A 600 33.25 -57.84 -22.06
CA GLU A 600 34.05 -57.05 -21.11
C GLU A 600 33.59 -55.59 -21.06
N TYR A 601 33.25 -54.98 -22.21
CA TYR A 601 32.70 -53.62 -22.30
C TYR A 601 31.37 -53.50 -21.55
N LEU A 602 30.45 -54.43 -21.78
CA LEU A 602 29.14 -54.45 -21.12
C LEU A 602 29.27 -54.76 -19.62
N ARG A 603 30.16 -55.66 -19.23
CA ARG A 603 30.44 -55.95 -17.82
C ARG A 603 30.93 -54.69 -17.11
N THR A 604 31.86 -53.97 -17.72
CA THR A 604 32.38 -52.69 -17.20
C THR A 604 31.29 -51.63 -17.13
N PHE A 605 30.37 -51.59 -18.10
CA PHE A 605 29.21 -50.68 -18.12
C PHE A 605 28.23 -50.96 -16.97
N PHE A 606 27.92 -52.24 -16.69
CA PHE A 606 26.98 -52.62 -15.62
C PHE A 606 27.58 -52.56 -14.22
N THR A 607 28.91 -52.67 -14.07
CA THR A 607 29.57 -52.63 -12.75
C THR A 607 30.28 -51.31 -12.44
N GLY A 608 30.47 -50.43 -13.42
CA GLY A 608 31.45 -49.34 -13.35
C GLY A 608 30.93 -47.89 -13.40
N SER A 609 29.65 -47.63 -13.70
CA SER A 609 29.23 -46.26 -14.03
C SER A 609 28.04 -45.76 -13.22
N LYS A 610 28.15 -44.52 -12.70
CA LYS A 610 26.98 -43.71 -12.35
C LYS A 610 26.07 -43.64 -13.57
N ILE A 611 24.81 -44.01 -13.38
CA ILE A 611 23.81 -44.14 -14.43
C ILE A 611 23.39 -42.74 -14.89
N ASP A 612 24.08 -42.20 -15.91
CA ASP A 612 23.68 -40.99 -16.65
C ASP A 612 24.07 -41.06 -18.14
N GLU A 613 24.45 -42.23 -18.68
CA GLU A 613 24.84 -42.36 -20.09
C GLU A 613 23.68 -42.76 -21.00
N LYS A 614 23.48 -41.95 -22.05
CA LYS A 614 22.48 -42.08 -23.11
C LYS A 614 22.93 -43.12 -24.15
N ILE A 615 22.19 -44.22 -24.30
CA ILE A 615 22.40 -45.17 -25.41
C ILE A 615 21.45 -44.78 -26.56
N THR A 616 22.00 -44.29 -27.66
CA THR A 616 21.23 -43.96 -28.86
C THR A 616 20.95 -45.24 -29.64
N THR A 617 19.69 -45.68 -29.66
CA THR A 617 19.25 -46.77 -30.55
C THR A 617 18.64 -46.18 -31.82
N ASN A 618 18.54 -47.00 -32.85
CA ASN A 618 17.86 -46.69 -34.11
C ASN A 618 16.33 -46.42 -33.97
N LYS A 619 15.77 -46.49 -32.75
CA LYS A 619 14.39 -46.10 -32.44
C LYS A 619 14.29 -45.08 -31.29
N GLY A 620 15.39 -44.43 -30.90
CA GLY A 620 15.44 -43.40 -29.85
C GLY A 620 16.36 -43.75 -28.68
N PRO A 621 16.61 -42.81 -27.74
CA PRO A 621 17.47 -43.06 -26.59
C PRO A 621 16.82 -44.01 -25.57
N LEU A 622 17.57 -45.04 -25.16
CA LEU A 622 17.18 -45.95 -24.08
C LEU A 622 17.74 -45.41 -22.75
N TYR A 623 16.86 -45.22 -21.76
CA TYR A 623 17.24 -44.78 -20.42
C TYR A 623 17.12 -45.93 -19.42
N ALA A 624 18.06 -46.01 -18.48
CA ALA A 624 18.00 -46.89 -17.33
C ALA A 624 17.87 -46.02 -16.07
N GLY A 625 16.92 -46.34 -15.19
CA GLY A 625 16.80 -45.73 -13.87
C GLY A 625 16.83 -46.80 -12.78
N GLU A 626 17.68 -46.61 -11.77
CA GLU A 626 17.69 -47.45 -10.58
C GLU A 626 16.65 -46.93 -9.59
N LEU A 627 15.70 -47.79 -9.21
CA LEU A 627 14.73 -47.49 -8.17
C LEU A 627 15.39 -47.58 -6.79
N SER A 628 14.77 -46.99 -5.78
CA SER A 628 15.27 -46.97 -4.40
C SER A 628 15.45 -48.35 -3.76
N ASP A 629 14.90 -49.41 -4.37
CA ASP A 629 15.06 -50.81 -3.96
C ASP A 629 16.18 -51.56 -4.70
N GLY A 630 16.97 -50.86 -5.53
CA GLY A 630 18.07 -51.44 -6.33
C GLY A 630 17.61 -52.10 -7.63
N THR A 631 16.34 -51.94 -8.01
CA THR A 631 15.81 -52.48 -9.28
C THR A 631 16.07 -51.52 -10.42
N LEU A 632 16.71 -51.98 -11.50
CA LEU A 632 16.85 -51.22 -12.74
C LEU A 632 15.60 -51.36 -13.62
N ARG A 633 15.02 -50.23 -14.04
CA ARG A 633 14.01 -50.18 -15.10
C ARG A 633 14.58 -49.52 -16.34
N PHE A 634 14.26 -50.10 -17.50
CA PHE A 634 14.58 -49.52 -18.80
C PHE A 634 13.30 -49.01 -19.46
N TYR A 635 13.39 -47.85 -20.10
CA TYR A 635 12.30 -47.29 -20.90
C TYR A 635 12.83 -46.65 -22.18
N ILE A 636 12.08 -46.83 -23.26
CA ILE A 636 12.28 -46.13 -24.53
C ILE A 636 11.34 -44.93 -24.47
N VAL A 637 11.92 -43.73 -24.54
CA VAL A 637 11.16 -42.48 -24.47
C VAL A 637 10.89 -42.04 -25.91
N ASP A 638 9.62 -41.94 -26.29
CA ASP A 638 9.21 -41.22 -27.49
C ASP A 638 9.60 -39.75 -27.28
N GLU A 639 10.23 -39.10 -28.27
CA GLU A 639 10.98 -37.83 -28.13
C GLU A 639 10.19 -36.65 -27.51
N GLU A 640 8.88 -36.80 -27.30
CA GLU A 640 7.98 -35.83 -26.67
C GLU A 640 7.63 -36.08 -25.19
N ALA A 641 8.04 -37.20 -24.58
CA ALA A 641 7.69 -37.52 -23.18
C ALA A 641 8.82 -37.19 -22.19
N ALA A 642 8.58 -36.26 -21.25
CA ALA A 642 9.52 -35.93 -20.19
C ALA A 642 9.85 -37.17 -19.30
N PRO A 643 11.08 -37.31 -18.78
CA PRO A 643 11.47 -38.46 -17.96
C PRO A 643 10.61 -38.60 -16.71
N VAL A 644 10.23 -39.85 -16.40
CA VAL A 644 9.48 -40.23 -15.20
C VAL A 644 10.30 -39.86 -13.96
N GLY A 645 9.84 -38.87 -13.19
CA GLY A 645 10.49 -38.36 -11.98
C GLY A 645 10.87 -36.88 -12.00
N ALA A 646 10.70 -36.16 -13.12
CA ALA A 646 10.96 -34.72 -13.15
C ALA A 646 9.85 -33.93 -12.41
N SER A 647 10.15 -33.42 -11.21
CA SER A 647 9.31 -32.43 -10.54
C SER A 647 9.38 -31.11 -11.31
N ALA A 648 8.25 -30.63 -11.83
CA ALA A 648 8.18 -29.31 -12.44
C ALA A 648 8.02 -28.26 -11.32
N SER A 649 9.03 -27.43 -11.14
CA SER A 649 9.00 -26.26 -10.26
C SER A 649 8.38 -25.09 -11.02
N ASN A 650 7.13 -24.77 -10.71
CA ASN A 650 6.41 -23.68 -11.36
C ASN A 650 6.29 -22.47 -10.42
N LYS A 651 6.30 -21.26 -10.99
CA LYS A 651 5.92 -20.03 -10.29
C LYS A 651 4.40 -19.91 -10.30
N TYR A 652 3.81 -19.74 -9.13
CA TYR A 652 2.39 -19.55 -8.95
C TYR A 652 2.11 -18.22 -8.26
N ARG A 653 0.98 -17.61 -8.59
CA ARG A 653 0.52 -16.34 -8.06
C ARG A 653 -0.85 -16.49 -7.39
N VAL A 654 -1.29 -15.44 -6.72
CA VAL A 654 -2.66 -15.40 -6.17
C VAL A 654 -3.64 -15.50 -7.34
N GLY A 655 -4.52 -16.52 -7.29
CA GLY A 655 -5.42 -16.83 -8.38
C GLY A 655 -5.09 -18.14 -9.11
N ASP A 656 -3.84 -18.60 -9.06
CA ASP A 656 -3.42 -19.78 -9.79
C ASP A 656 -3.89 -21.08 -9.14
N TYR A 657 -4.05 -22.11 -9.96
CA TYR A 657 -4.33 -23.46 -9.50
C TYR A 657 -3.04 -24.26 -9.36
N ILE A 658 -2.87 -24.96 -8.24
CA ILE A 658 -1.65 -25.73 -7.94
C ILE A 658 -1.44 -26.88 -8.93
N PHE A 659 -2.51 -27.55 -9.35
CA PHE A 659 -2.40 -28.70 -10.26
C PHE A 659 -2.71 -28.27 -11.70
N GLN A 660 -1.69 -27.96 -12.50
CA GLN A 660 -1.81 -27.59 -13.92
C GLN A 660 -1.46 -28.75 -14.89
N PRO A 661 -2.12 -28.83 -16.07
CA PRO A 661 -3.28 -28.04 -16.53
C PRO A 661 -4.58 -28.44 -15.81
N LYS A 662 -5.69 -27.67 -16.00
CA LYS A 662 -7.03 -27.90 -15.39
C LYS A 662 -7.51 -29.36 -15.44
N ASN A 663 -7.04 -30.13 -16.42
CA ASN A 663 -7.37 -31.53 -16.65
C ASN A 663 -6.77 -32.49 -15.59
N LYS A 664 -5.86 -32.00 -14.72
CA LYS A 664 -5.35 -32.72 -13.54
C LYS A 664 -6.19 -32.47 -12.28
N ALA A 665 -7.45 -32.03 -12.44
CA ALA A 665 -8.39 -31.82 -11.35
C ALA A 665 -8.53 -33.08 -10.48
N LEU A 666 -8.58 -32.88 -9.17
CA LEU A 666 -8.88 -33.91 -8.19
C LEU A 666 -10.40 -34.18 -8.21
N HIS A 667 -10.82 -35.36 -7.76
CA HIS A 667 -12.24 -35.71 -7.66
C HIS A 667 -12.65 -35.96 -6.22
N GLU A 668 -13.87 -35.54 -5.87
CA GLU A 668 -14.54 -35.82 -4.61
C GLU A 668 -15.97 -36.26 -4.95
N GLY A 669 -16.19 -37.58 -4.99
CA GLY A 669 -17.37 -38.14 -5.63
C GLY A 669 -17.42 -37.81 -7.12
N ASN A 670 -18.55 -37.25 -7.57
CA ASN A 670 -18.77 -36.88 -8.99
C ASN A 670 -18.28 -35.46 -9.34
N TYR A 671 -17.59 -34.79 -8.42
CA TYR A 671 -17.21 -33.39 -8.57
C TYR A 671 -15.72 -33.25 -8.72
N TRP A 672 -15.34 -32.52 -9.76
CA TRP A 672 -13.96 -32.13 -10.02
C TRP A 672 -13.63 -30.86 -9.25
N TYR A 673 -12.43 -30.78 -8.70
CA TYR A 673 -11.94 -29.60 -8.00
C TYR A 673 -10.44 -29.43 -8.17
N ASN A 674 -9.98 -28.22 -7.88
CA ASN A 674 -8.57 -27.89 -7.81
C ASN A 674 -8.32 -26.96 -6.61
N TRP A 675 -7.06 -26.79 -6.24
CA TRP A 675 -6.66 -25.89 -5.16
C TRP A 675 -6.14 -24.60 -5.75
N LYS A 676 -6.88 -23.52 -5.51
CA LYS A 676 -6.57 -22.16 -5.96
C LYS A 676 -5.76 -21.44 -4.88
N ILE A 677 -4.65 -20.81 -5.23
CA ILE A 677 -3.90 -19.94 -4.32
C ILE A 677 -4.73 -18.70 -4.02
N ILE A 678 -4.93 -18.41 -2.73
CA ILE A 678 -5.71 -17.26 -2.26
C ILE A 678 -4.88 -16.21 -1.54
N SER A 679 -3.71 -16.55 -1.01
CA SER A 679 -2.76 -15.58 -0.45
C SER A 679 -1.37 -16.16 -0.39
N ILE A 680 -0.35 -15.36 -0.69
CA ILE A 680 1.06 -15.73 -0.57
C ILE A 680 1.69 -14.83 0.49
N LYS A 681 2.27 -15.43 1.53
CA LYS A 681 2.97 -14.73 2.61
C LYS A 681 4.41 -15.24 2.67
N ASP A 682 5.25 -14.58 3.48
CA ASP A 682 6.71 -14.77 3.52
C ASP A 682 7.19 -16.22 3.53
N ASP A 683 6.49 -17.13 4.20
CA ASP A 683 6.86 -18.54 4.37
C ASP A 683 5.71 -19.52 4.12
N LYS A 684 4.56 -19.01 3.66
CA LYS A 684 3.35 -19.81 3.54
C LYS A 684 2.41 -19.36 2.44
N VAL A 685 1.77 -20.33 1.81
CA VAL A 685 0.77 -20.14 0.77
C VAL A 685 -0.56 -20.67 1.28
N LYS A 686 -1.58 -19.82 1.35
CA LYS A 686 -2.94 -20.25 1.67
C LYS A 686 -3.66 -20.57 0.37
N ILE A 687 -4.31 -21.72 0.34
CA ILE A 687 -5.04 -22.24 -0.81
C ILE A 687 -6.48 -22.57 -0.44
N ALA A 688 -7.38 -22.46 -1.42
CA ALA A 688 -8.79 -22.77 -1.29
C ALA A 688 -9.19 -23.84 -2.31
N LYS A 689 -9.99 -24.80 -1.86
CA LYS A 689 -10.60 -25.81 -2.73
C LYS A 689 -11.69 -25.14 -3.58
N VAL A 690 -11.56 -25.20 -4.90
CA VAL A 690 -12.50 -24.63 -5.89
C VAL A 690 -12.97 -25.75 -6.82
N TYR A 691 -14.27 -26.00 -6.83
CA TYR A 691 -14.90 -27.00 -7.69
C TYR A 691 -15.06 -26.47 -9.11
N THR A 692 -14.75 -27.29 -10.12
CA THR A 692 -15.05 -27.00 -11.51
C THR A 692 -16.49 -27.42 -11.81
N GLY A 693 -17.37 -26.45 -12.05
CA GLY A 693 -18.81 -26.67 -12.29
C GLY A 693 -19.70 -26.34 -11.07
N LYS A 694 -20.90 -26.96 -11.01
CA LYS A 694 -21.84 -26.71 -9.90
C LYS A 694 -21.26 -27.27 -8.60
N LYS A 695 -20.89 -26.35 -7.70
CA LYS A 695 -20.47 -26.68 -6.33
C LYS A 695 -21.55 -27.56 -5.66
N PRO A 696 -21.17 -28.69 -5.03
CA PRO A 696 -22.13 -29.51 -4.29
C PRO A 696 -22.85 -28.65 -3.25
N SER A 697 -24.17 -28.78 -3.13
CA SER A 697 -24.99 -27.96 -2.22
C SER A 697 -24.56 -28.07 -0.75
N ARG A 698 -23.85 -29.13 -0.38
CA ARG A 698 -23.29 -29.37 0.96
C ARG A 698 -21.79 -29.14 1.08
N ALA A 699 -21.08 -28.84 0.00
CA ALA A 699 -19.63 -28.65 0.05
C ALA A 699 -19.28 -27.34 0.75
N LYS A 700 -18.53 -27.42 1.86
CA LYS A 700 -17.93 -26.24 2.49
C LYS A 700 -16.68 -25.84 1.72
N THR A 701 -16.39 -24.54 1.63
CA THR A 701 -15.11 -24.10 1.09
C THR A 701 -14.01 -24.55 2.05
N SER A 702 -13.12 -25.42 1.59
CA SER A 702 -11.99 -25.90 2.37
C SER A 702 -10.77 -25.01 2.11
N TYR A 703 -10.02 -24.73 3.15
CA TYR A 703 -8.75 -23.99 3.06
C TYR A 703 -7.62 -24.87 3.60
N LYS A 704 -6.44 -24.74 3.00
CA LYS A 704 -5.19 -25.32 3.50
C LYS A 704 -4.09 -24.26 3.46
N THR A 705 -3.09 -24.43 4.30
CA THR A 705 -1.86 -23.62 4.29
C THR A 705 -0.73 -24.56 3.91
N ILE A 706 0.05 -24.16 2.93
CA ILE A 706 1.31 -24.80 2.53
C ILE A 706 2.42 -24.01 3.20
N GLU A 707 3.19 -24.65 4.06
CA GLU A 707 4.37 -24.05 4.69
C GLU A 707 5.61 -24.40 3.87
N LYS A 708 6.71 -23.66 4.03
CA LYS A 708 7.96 -23.94 3.32
C LYS A 708 8.41 -25.39 3.57
N GLY A 709 8.71 -26.13 2.51
CA GLY A 709 9.06 -27.56 2.56
C GLY A 709 7.95 -28.49 2.06
N LEU A 710 8.02 -29.77 2.45
CA LEU A 710 7.12 -30.83 1.99
C LEU A 710 5.76 -30.75 2.69
N ASN A 711 4.69 -30.74 1.90
CA ASN A 711 3.30 -30.75 2.34
C ASN A 711 2.53 -31.83 1.58
N TYR A 712 1.39 -32.26 2.15
CA TYR A 712 0.50 -33.22 1.52
C TYR A 712 -0.87 -32.61 1.28
N ILE A 713 -1.26 -32.51 0.01
CA ILE A 713 -2.58 -32.01 -0.39
C ILE A 713 -3.34 -33.14 -1.06
N ASP A 714 -4.29 -33.70 -0.31
CA ASP A 714 -5.21 -34.75 -0.77
C ASP A 714 -4.45 -35.96 -1.34
N GLY A 715 -3.41 -36.39 -0.62
CA GLY A 715 -2.58 -37.55 -0.96
C GLY A 715 -1.47 -37.26 -1.96
N ARG A 716 -1.30 -36.02 -2.44
CA ARG A 716 -0.21 -35.62 -3.33
C ARG A 716 0.85 -34.82 -2.60
N GLU A 717 2.11 -35.09 -2.90
CA GLU A 717 3.23 -34.29 -2.42
C GLU A 717 3.28 -32.94 -3.12
N VAL A 718 3.39 -31.89 -2.30
CA VAL A 718 3.51 -30.50 -2.72
C VAL A 718 4.63 -29.85 -1.91
N VAL A 719 5.70 -29.44 -2.57
CA VAL A 719 6.85 -28.81 -1.93
C VAL A 719 6.85 -27.31 -2.22
N LEU A 720 6.73 -26.49 -1.17
CA LEU A 720 6.92 -25.04 -1.29
C LEU A 720 8.40 -24.71 -1.16
N LYS A 721 9.03 -24.34 -2.27
CA LYS A 721 10.45 -24.00 -2.31
C LYS A 721 10.71 -22.59 -1.82
N GLU A 722 9.99 -21.65 -2.39
CA GLU A 722 10.23 -20.22 -2.22
C GLU A 722 8.92 -19.45 -2.27
N THR A 723 8.89 -18.34 -1.54
CA THR A 723 7.81 -17.36 -1.53
C THR A 723 8.45 -16.00 -1.61
N VAL A 724 8.02 -15.21 -2.59
CA VAL A 724 8.40 -13.81 -2.75
C VAL A 724 7.15 -12.99 -2.51
N ALA A 725 6.96 -12.60 -1.25
CA ALA A 725 5.91 -11.67 -0.87
C ALA A 725 6.33 -10.26 -1.32
N LYS A 726 5.57 -9.69 -2.24
CA LYS A 726 5.71 -8.30 -2.63
C LYS A 726 4.79 -7.47 -1.73
N ARG A 727 5.36 -6.48 -1.08
CA ARG A 727 4.65 -5.61 -0.14
C ARG A 727 4.77 -4.17 -0.58
N GLN A 728 3.86 -3.35 -0.08
CA GLN A 728 3.86 -1.92 -0.24
C GLN A 728 3.61 -1.25 1.11
N ALA A 729 4.21 -0.09 1.29
CA ALA A 729 4.11 0.68 2.50
C ALA A 729 3.17 1.86 2.26
N TYR A 730 2.13 1.96 3.08
CA TYR A 730 1.19 3.08 3.04
C TYR A 730 1.62 4.13 4.06
N PHE A 731 2.11 5.27 3.57
CA PHE A 731 2.55 6.40 4.37
C PHE A 731 1.55 7.57 4.30
N THR A 732 1.46 8.35 5.38
CA THR A 732 0.93 9.74 5.34
C THR A 732 2.08 10.70 5.58
N ILE A 733 2.26 11.65 4.68
CA ILE A 733 3.12 12.82 4.84
C ILE A 733 2.33 13.88 5.59
N ILE A 734 2.79 14.28 6.77
CA ILE A 734 2.12 15.21 7.68
C ILE A 734 2.95 16.50 7.73
N PRO A 735 2.46 17.64 7.23
CA PRO A 735 3.20 18.89 7.31
C PRO A 735 3.46 19.32 8.77
N GLY A 736 4.55 20.06 8.98
CA GLY A 736 4.96 20.60 10.27
C GLY A 736 5.89 19.70 11.09
N THR A 737 6.44 20.28 12.15
CA THR A 737 7.45 19.63 13.01
C THR A 737 6.89 18.63 14.00
N GLY A 738 5.60 18.73 14.32
CA GLY A 738 5.00 18.00 15.45
C GLY A 738 5.41 18.51 16.83
N LYS A 739 6.26 19.55 16.90
CA LYS A 739 6.52 20.26 18.13
C LYS A 739 5.28 21.07 18.54
N PRO A 740 5.10 21.35 19.84
CA PRO A 740 4.11 22.32 20.26
C PRO A 740 4.35 23.65 19.55
N LEU A 741 3.29 24.19 18.96
CA LEU A 741 3.26 25.54 18.44
C LEU A 741 2.96 26.51 19.58
N ARG A 742 3.44 27.73 19.46
CA ARG A 742 3.28 28.84 20.38
C ARG A 742 2.43 29.92 19.71
N SER A 743 1.29 30.26 20.32
CA SER A 743 0.52 31.46 20.00
C SER A 743 0.82 32.51 21.04
N ILE A 744 1.05 33.74 20.62
CA ILE A 744 1.27 34.87 21.52
C ILE A 744 0.08 35.81 21.34
N SER A 745 -0.62 36.14 22.41
CA SER A 745 -1.75 37.06 22.38
C SER A 745 -1.67 38.03 23.54
N ASN A 746 -1.87 39.31 23.26
CA ASN A 746 -1.89 40.34 24.29
C ASN A 746 -3.32 40.62 24.74
N PHE A 747 -3.54 40.81 26.04
CA PHE A 747 -4.83 41.17 26.61
C PHE A 747 -4.65 42.15 27.77
N THR A 748 -5.69 42.94 28.05
CA THR A 748 -5.69 43.87 29.18
C THR A 748 -6.76 43.45 30.17
N LEU A 749 -6.38 43.33 31.46
CA LEU A 749 -7.32 43.15 32.56
C LEU A 749 -7.56 44.51 33.22
N HIS A 750 -8.82 44.95 33.21
CA HIS A 750 -9.26 46.21 33.80
C HIS A 750 -9.91 45.93 35.15
N ILE A 751 -9.26 46.32 36.26
CA ILE A 751 -9.76 46.08 37.61
C ILE A 751 -10.23 47.41 38.21
N PRO A 752 -11.53 47.68 38.31
CA PRO A 752 -12.04 48.89 38.92
C PRO A 752 -11.79 48.89 40.43
N ILE A 753 -11.49 50.07 40.96
CA ILE A 753 -11.27 50.26 42.40
C ILE A 753 -12.41 51.10 42.97
N GLU A 754 -13.08 50.53 43.97
CA GLU A 754 -14.07 51.26 44.75
C GLU A 754 -13.35 52.06 45.84
N LYS A 755 -13.16 53.35 45.58
CA LYS A 755 -12.62 54.27 46.57
C LYS A 755 -13.62 54.51 47.69
N ARG A 756 -13.12 54.67 48.92
CA ARG A 756 -13.96 55.15 50.02
C ARG A 756 -14.55 56.50 49.65
N ALA A 757 -15.83 56.71 49.97
CA ALA A 757 -16.46 58.02 49.81
C ALA A 757 -15.57 59.08 50.47
N LYS A 758 -15.19 60.13 49.73
CA LYS A 758 -14.23 61.16 50.20
C LYS A 758 -14.57 61.74 51.59
N PHE A 759 -15.84 61.70 51.99
CA PHE A 759 -16.31 62.19 53.29
C PHE A 759 -15.93 61.29 54.49
N LEU A 760 -15.59 60.02 54.25
CA LEU A 760 -15.23 59.02 55.28
C LEU A 760 -13.72 58.73 55.33
N GLN A 761 -12.88 59.47 54.60
CA GLN A 761 -11.42 59.35 54.63
C GLN A 761 -10.83 59.94 55.94
N LEU A 762 -11.19 59.31 57.05
CA LEU A 762 -10.50 59.44 58.32
C LEU A 762 -9.24 58.57 58.24
N SER A 763 -8.20 59.04 57.54
CA SER A 763 -6.90 58.37 57.53
C SER A 763 -6.40 58.22 58.97
N LYS A 764 -5.60 57.18 59.27
CA LYS A 764 -5.01 57.00 60.63
C LYS A 764 -4.35 58.28 61.13
N ASP A 765 -3.74 59.06 60.24
CA ASP A 765 -3.14 60.36 60.57
C ASP A 765 -4.17 61.46 60.86
N LYS A 766 -5.30 61.51 60.13
CA LYS A 766 -6.39 62.45 60.42
C LYS A 766 -7.12 62.07 61.70
N ILE A 767 -7.32 60.78 61.96
CA ILE A 767 -7.84 60.26 63.22
C ILE A 767 -6.87 60.62 64.35
N GLY A 768 -5.57 60.33 64.19
CA GLY A 768 -4.54 60.67 65.17
C GLY A 768 -4.48 62.17 65.45
N ARG A 769 -4.55 63.02 64.40
CA ARG A 769 -4.67 64.48 64.56
C ARG A 769 -5.95 64.88 65.27
N LYS A 770 -7.10 64.32 64.91
CA LYS A 770 -8.39 64.60 65.57
C LYS A 770 -8.41 64.15 67.02
N ILE A 771 -7.81 63.00 67.34
CA ILE A 771 -7.63 62.50 68.71
C ILE A 771 -6.75 63.46 69.49
N ASN A 772 -5.61 63.87 68.94
CA ASN A 772 -4.71 64.83 69.60
C ASN A 772 -5.34 66.22 69.78
N GLU A 773 -6.09 66.70 68.78
CA GLU A 773 -6.89 67.93 68.89
C GLU A 773 -7.96 67.81 69.98
N THR A 774 -8.66 66.66 70.04
CA THR A 774 -9.69 66.39 71.05
C THR A 774 -9.08 66.28 72.44
N GLN A 775 -7.94 65.61 72.59
CA GLN A 775 -7.21 65.51 73.84
C GLN A 775 -6.80 66.90 74.34
N LYS A 776 -6.33 67.77 73.44
CA LYS A 776 -6.00 69.15 73.78
C LYS A 776 -7.22 69.95 74.27
N ILE A 777 -8.39 69.74 73.66
CA ILE A 777 -9.65 70.36 74.11
C ILE A 777 -10.05 69.83 75.49
N ILE A 778 -9.91 68.53 75.74
CA ILE A 778 -10.16 67.92 77.06
C ILE A 778 -9.23 68.53 78.11
N ASP A 779 -7.93 68.63 77.83
CA ASP A 779 -6.94 69.21 78.75
C ASP A 779 -7.25 70.69 79.06
N ASP A 780 -7.75 71.45 78.08
CA ASP A 780 -8.15 72.84 78.28
C ASP A 780 -9.47 72.97 79.06
N LEU A 781 -10.43 72.07 78.87
CA LEU A 781 -11.64 71.99 79.69
C LEU A 781 -11.32 71.64 81.15
N ASP A 782 -10.42 70.69 81.39
CA ASP A 782 -9.99 70.32 82.74
C ASP A 782 -9.34 71.49 83.48
N LYS A 783 -8.56 72.34 82.79
CA LYS A 783 -8.04 73.60 83.39
C LYS A 783 -9.16 74.55 83.79
N VAL A 784 -10.20 74.69 82.99
CA VAL A 784 -11.36 75.54 83.30
C VAL A 784 -12.13 74.98 84.50
N ILE A 785 -12.39 73.67 84.52
CA ILE A 785 -13.05 72.98 85.64
C ILE A 785 -12.26 73.20 86.93
N ASN A 786 -10.94 72.98 86.91
CA ASN A 786 -10.08 73.18 88.08
C ASN A 786 -10.08 74.63 88.58
N LYS A 787 -10.11 75.62 87.68
CA LYS A 787 -10.27 77.04 88.07
C LYS A 787 -11.61 77.29 88.74
N MET A 788 -12.69 76.74 88.20
CA MET A 788 -14.02 76.89 88.76
C MET A 788 -14.14 76.21 90.13
N ASP A 789 -13.56 75.03 90.29
CA ASP A 789 -13.47 74.30 91.57
C ASP A 789 -12.71 75.10 92.64
N ASN A 790 -11.61 75.76 92.26
CA ASN A 790 -10.88 76.63 93.18
C ASN A 790 -11.69 77.86 93.59
N ILE A 791 -12.45 78.47 92.66
CA ILE A 791 -13.37 79.57 92.98
C ILE A 791 -14.45 79.09 93.95
N LEU A 792 -15.08 77.94 93.69
CA LEU A 792 -16.11 77.37 94.56
C LEU A 792 -15.58 77.00 95.95
N LYS A 793 -14.36 76.46 96.04
CA LYS A 793 -13.68 76.21 97.33
C LYS A 793 -13.44 77.52 98.09
N THR A 794 -13.04 78.59 97.39
CA THR A 794 -12.84 79.91 98.00
C THR A 794 -14.17 80.47 98.52
N TRP A 795 -15.26 80.31 97.79
CA TRP A 795 -16.61 80.75 98.20
C TRP A 795 -17.20 79.94 99.36
N LYS A 796 -16.77 78.69 99.59
CA LYS A 796 -17.22 77.89 100.74
C LYS A 796 -16.51 78.25 102.05
N VAL A 797 -15.38 78.95 101.99
CA VAL A 797 -14.57 79.33 103.16
C VAL A 797 -14.94 80.73 103.67
N VAL A 798 -15.56 81.55 102.81
CA VAL A 798 -16.23 82.81 103.17
C VAL A 798 -17.65 82.49 103.63
#